data_AF-A0A2V5I709-F1
#
_entry.id   AF-A0A2V5I709-F1
#
_cell.length_a   1.000
_cell.length_b   1.000
_cell.length_c   1.000
_cell.angle_alpha   90.00
_cell.angle_beta   90.00
_cell.angle_gamma   90.00
#
_symmetry.space_group_name_H-M   'P 1'
#
loop_
_entity.id
_entity.type
_entity.pdbx_description
1 polymer ?
#
loop_
_entity_poly.entity_id
_entity_poly.type
_entity_poly.pdbx_seq_one_letter_code
_entity_poly.pdbx_strand_id
1 'polypeptide(L)'
;MSSPVDLRNPGRPIHVGVVLLNTVTEQLDIAPVGFFSGLDRNFLKDMPTEMVDDESKAQGLDFVYHWVNEDGKTPAKLTTGMNVLPTDSFATCPPLDIILIGASRMGYKANEAEKAFLRKSYNDCTAILCVCGGFEPVLSAGLMEGKTATGPRFMLPMLRELGPGVNWVEKRWVRDGKIWTTGALLSGFDMIAAFGRATWGDRPLVDTLIKKGGFPERATVERLPEVRPQDVINIHRSYTNRDRCIKFGYDCTLTSSHYPTGNDHSSANNPSKSGSSESQNEDVVASLFKHAPKHGDQSAQMCEMHRQMMRKQLLGDDASRGAQGTSHGAITPPPTPISTSNAEYKSLRVSMKEADELLSHFQSKKVYFPFVDIPDSLTAASMAKTRPFLFLAILTISTTQRPLLQRKLDERFRRVLSERIVLQGEKSLDYVQGLLVYLAWHPIHIRPLNNQLFQYLQILRSMLSDLRLDQKLYETAARNACLGCYNLSSLLSLGFQRRSDSTFYDSMKSAIEETTTDDKHHSHQTMLSRTQMLWETVARASEQGGDNLPKCSLSFHLQIQDLEGKIRFDAPEAASLRISILSLKVVTAYFPWTVHRPSSSHRSSSEPCAPQYQPVENLKEARSCLAEIQGFFDYFLSIPPDRYIYFSLREWCQLILTISTASQICFLTHPFMDTQWYEFQIKARSRIQIYLESLLHWMSTLSVSKAGDAPDIFCMFQSVLDVVLETYAVAKINSTLQSVSDHSGTEDTDSPSVGATSTTSRRCPMMNGTIKQTEFWEAVQQSNTLCVGGTGAQSSSRYSGAFGAGMDGLFDDAQDWPSLFSEWVSFT
;
A
#
# COMPACT_ATOMS: atom_id res chain seq x y z
N MET A 1 20.20 52.28 -1.27
CA MET A 1 19.77 50.88 -1.45
C MET A 1 19.35 50.73 -2.90
N SER A 2 19.74 49.65 -3.57
CA SER A 2 19.14 49.28 -4.86
C SER A 2 17.69 48.83 -4.63
N SER A 3 16.84 48.99 -5.64
CA SER A 3 15.54 48.31 -5.64
C SER A 3 15.75 46.79 -5.63
N PRO A 4 14.93 46.01 -4.89
CA PRO A 4 14.90 44.56 -5.04
C PRO A 4 14.62 44.15 -6.49
N VAL A 5 15.15 43.00 -6.92
CA VAL A 5 15.03 42.55 -8.32
C VAL A 5 13.59 42.15 -8.66
N ASP A 6 13.11 42.61 -9.81
CA ASP A 6 11.88 42.07 -10.42
C ASP A 6 12.13 40.62 -10.85
N LEU A 7 11.62 39.69 -10.05
CA LEU A 7 11.76 38.25 -10.30
C LEU A 7 11.18 37.83 -11.65
N ARG A 8 10.24 38.58 -12.26
CA ARG A 8 9.69 38.28 -13.59
C ARG A 8 10.73 38.43 -14.71
N ASN A 9 11.57 39.45 -14.59
CA ASN A 9 12.55 39.85 -15.59
C ASN A 9 13.89 40.19 -14.90
N PRO A 10 14.56 39.21 -14.28
CA PRO A 10 15.58 39.48 -13.26
C PRO A 10 16.88 40.06 -13.83
N GLY A 11 17.14 39.92 -15.15
CA GLY A 11 18.33 40.42 -15.84
C GLY A 11 19.66 39.75 -15.46
N ARG A 12 19.67 38.95 -14.38
CA ARG A 12 20.76 38.14 -13.84
C ARG A 12 20.17 36.88 -13.19
N PRO A 13 21.00 35.89 -12.79
CA PRO A 13 20.52 34.78 -11.97
C PRO A 13 19.85 35.23 -10.67
N ILE A 14 18.88 34.45 -10.19
CA ILE A 14 18.10 34.70 -8.97
C ILE A 14 18.77 33.98 -7.79
N HIS A 15 19.14 34.72 -6.76
CA HIS A 15 19.76 34.17 -5.55
C HIS A 15 18.69 33.71 -4.56
N VAL A 16 18.60 32.39 -4.34
CA VAL A 16 17.65 31.74 -3.43
C VAL A 16 18.41 31.24 -2.21
N GLY A 17 18.16 31.82 -1.04
CA GLY A 17 18.81 31.44 0.21
C GLY A 17 17.90 30.65 1.15
N VAL A 18 18.31 29.44 1.52
CA VAL A 18 17.72 28.70 2.64
C VAL A 18 18.52 29.04 3.91
N VAL A 19 17.86 29.65 4.89
CA VAL A 19 18.52 30.09 6.14
C VAL A 19 18.37 29.01 7.20
N LEU A 20 19.51 28.49 7.66
CA LEU A 20 19.62 27.41 8.63
C LEU A 20 20.19 27.98 9.93
N LEU A 21 19.34 28.03 10.96
CA LEU A 21 19.70 28.55 12.29
C LEU A 21 20.59 27.55 13.05
N ASN A 22 21.20 27.99 14.16
CA ASN A 22 22.07 27.18 15.01
C ASN A 22 21.30 26.17 15.88
N THR A 23 20.51 25.31 15.24
CA THR A 23 19.54 24.39 15.85
C THR A 23 19.22 23.24 14.88
N VAL A 24 18.26 22.38 15.23
CA VAL A 24 17.70 21.40 14.28
C VAL A 24 16.56 22.07 13.50
N THR A 25 16.62 22.02 12.17
CA THR A 25 15.58 22.54 11.26
C THR A 25 14.72 21.39 10.72
N GLU A 26 13.41 21.60 10.57
CA GLU A 26 12.51 20.58 10.02
C GLU A 26 12.65 20.42 8.50
N GLN A 27 13.02 19.21 8.05
CA GLN A 27 13.40 18.94 6.66
C GLN A 27 12.27 19.15 5.65
N LEU A 28 11.02 18.94 6.06
CA LEU A 28 9.84 19.11 5.20
C LEU A 28 9.50 20.60 4.96
N ASP A 29 9.95 21.49 5.84
CA ASP A 29 9.66 22.92 5.73
C ASP A 29 10.59 23.64 4.75
N ILE A 30 11.82 23.13 4.58
CA ILE A 30 12.80 23.61 3.59
C ILE A 30 12.69 22.89 2.23
N ALA A 31 12.07 21.71 2.18
CA ALA A 31 11.86 20.95 0.95
C ALA A 31 11.16 21.73 -0.20
N PRO A 32 10.26 22.72 0.04
CA PRO A 32 9.70 23.56 -1.02
C PRO A 32 10.73 24.32 -1.88
N VAL A 33 12.00 24.44 -1.47
CA VAL A 33 13.06 25.03 -2.33
C VAL A 33 13.20 24.28 -3.67
N GLY A 34 12.89 22.98 -3.71
CA GLY A 34 12.92 22.16 -4.93
C GLY A 34 11.90 22.57 -6.01
N PHE A 35 10.99 23.49 -5.71
CA PHE A 35 10.17 24.16 -6.72
C PHE A 35 11.02 24.94 -7.74
N PHE A 36 12.07 25.62 -7.28
CA PHE A 36 12.88 26.49 -8.14
C PHE A 36 13.74 25.70 -9.14
N SER A 37 14.24 24.52 -8.75
CA SER A 37 14.94 23.62 -9.69
C SER A 37 14.05 23.18 -10.86
N GLY A 38 12.73 23.09 -10.68
CA GLY A 38 11.79 22.81 -11.77
C GLY A 38 11.60 23.96 -12.76
N LEU A 39 12.09 25.17 -12.43
CA LEU A 39 12.12 26.34 -13.32
C LEU A 39 13.53 26.65 -13.84
N ASP A 40 14.53 25.88 -13.41
CA ASP A 40 15.95 26.17 -13.64
C ASP A 40 16.39 25.79 -15.06
N ARG A 41 16.94 26.75 -15.81
CA ARG A 41 17.47 26.55 -17.17
C ARG A 41 18.47 25.39 -17.23
N ASN A 42 19.28 25.19 -16.20
CA ASN A 42 20.26 24.10 -16.15
C ASN A 42 19.66 22.75 -15.82
N PHE A 43 18.48 22.69 -15.19
CA PHE A 43 17.75 21.44 -15.01
C PHE A 43 16.92 21.11 -16.26
N LEU A 44 16.23 22.11 -16.81
CA LEU A 44 15.31 21.96 -17.94
C LEU A 44 15.99 21.60 -19.27
N LYS A 45 17.25 22.01 -19.48
CA LYS A 45 18.00 21.67 -20.71
C LYS A 45 18.24 20.16 -20.88
N ASP A 46 18.40 19.44 -19.76
CA ASP A 46 18.76 18.02 -19.72
C ASP A 46 17.51 17.12 -19.64
N MET A 47 16.30 17.72 -19.57
CA MET A 47 15.02 17.01 -19.59
C MET A 47 14.65 16.55 -21.02
N PRO A 48 14.13 15.32 -21.20
CA PRO A 48 13.61 14.87 -22.50
C PRO A 48 12.49 15.78 -23.02
N THR A 49 12.46 16.03 -24.33
CA THR A 49 11.45 16.91 -24.96
C THR A 49 10.03 16.34 -24.87
N GLU A 50 9.91 15.03 -24.68
CA GLU A 50 8.68 14.30 -24.37
C GLU A 50 8.11 14.70 -22.99
N MET A 51 8.98 15.02 -22.02
CA MET A 51 8.57 15.41 -20.67
C MET A 51 8.32 16.91 -20.55
N VAL A 52 9.16 17.74 -21.17
CA VAL A 52 9.03 19.20 -21.23
C VAL A 52 9.38 19.66 -22.64
N ASP A 53 8.42 20.29 -23.31
CA ASP A 53 8.60 20.80 -24.67
C ASP A 53 9.61 21.96 -24.73
N ASP A 54 10.19 22.22 -25.90
CA ASP A 54 11.28 23.19 -26.03
C ASP A 54 10.81 24.66 -25.90
N GLU A 55 9.52 24.95 -26.09
CA GLU A 55 8.91 26.28 -25.80
C GLU A 55 8.80 26.51 -24.28
N SER A 56 8.44 25.47 -23.52
CA SER A 56 8.50 25.47 -22.05
C SER A 56 9.94 25.57 -21.54
N LYS A 57 10.90 24.83 -22.12
CA LYS A 57 12.33 24.96 -21.74
C LYS A 57 12.88 26.37 -21.98
N ALA A 58 12.49 27.02 -23.07
CA ALA A 58 12.92 28.39 -23.39
C ALA A 58 12.50 29.43 -22.33
N GLN A 59 11.44 29.16 -21.56
CA GLN A 59 10.96 30.00 -20.46
C GLN A 59 11.77 29.85 -19.16
N GLY A 60 12.75 28.94 -19.11
CA GLY A 60 13.59 28.67 -17.94
C GLY A 60 14.33 29.90 -17.42
N LEU A 61 14.51 29.93 -16.10
CA LEU A 61 15.19 30.98 -15.33
C LEU A 61 16.51 30.44 -14.77
N ASP A 62 17.46 31.34 -14.51
CA ASP A 62 18.77 30.98 -13.96
C ASP A 62 18.75 31.24 -12.45
N PHE A 63 19.09 30.25 -11.63
CA PHE A 63 19.09 30.35 -10.16
C PHE A 63 20.47 30.08 -9.56
N VAL A 64 20.70 30.63 -8.36
CA VAL A 64 21.87 30.32 -7.51
C VAL A 64 21.37 30.00 -6.11
N TYR A 65 21.70 28.80 -5.62
CA TYR A 65 21.19 28.28 -4.35
C TYR A 65 22.22 28.46 -3.24
N HIS A 66 21.81 29.16 -2.17
CA HIS A 66 22.64 29.43 -1.00
C HIS A 66 22.08 28.70 0.22
N TRP A 67 22.89 27.83 0.83
CA TRP A 67 22.58 27.18 2.10
C TRP A 67 23.34 27.94 3.20
N VAL A 68 22.63 28.81 3.92
CA VAL A 68 23.26 29.87 4.72
C VAL A 68 23.12 29.59 6.21
N ASN A 69 24.22 29.61 6.94
CA ASN A 69 24.22 29.63 8.41
C ASN A 69 25.24 30.66 8.95
N GLU A 70 25.50 30.66 10.26
CA GLU A 70 26.31 31.71 10.89
C GLU A 70 27.78 31.68 10.45
N ASP A 71 28.41 30.50 10.40
CA ASP A 71 29.86 30.35 10.18
C ASP A 71 30.25 29.91 8.76
N GLY A 72 29.29 29.44 7.95
CA GLY A 72 29.53 28.90 6.61
C GLY A 72 30.35 27.61 6.60
N LYS A 73 30.42 26.88 7.71
CA LYS A 73 31.33 25.72 7.91
C LYS A 73 30.71 24.57 8.69
N THR A 74 29.99 24.85 9.77
CA THR A 74 29.37 23.84 10.62
C THR A 74 28.21 23.19 9.86
N PRO A 75 28.17 21.85 9.69
CA PRO A 75 27.04 21.18 9.03
C PRO A 75 25.73 21.45 9.78
N ALA A 76 24.77 22.03 9.08
CA ALA A 76 23.47 22.36 9.62
C ALA A 76 22.63 21.09 9.79
N LYS A 77 22.03 20.91 10.97
CA LYS A 77 21.31 19.69 11.34
C LYS A 77 19.84 19.78 10.96
N LEU A 78 19.35 18.74 10.31
CA LEU A 78 17.93 18.57 10.02
C LEU A 78 17.32 17.48 10.91
N THR A 79 16.00 17.38 10.87
CA THR A 79 15.25 16.21 11.34
C THR A 79 15.74 14.90 10.68
N THR A 80 15.34 13.76 11.24
CA THR A 80 15.75 12.38 10.84
C THR A 80 17.26 12.10 10.76
N GLY A 81 18.13 13.03 11.18
CA GLY A 81 19.59 12.86 11.21
C GLY A 81 20.31 13.31 9.93
N MET A 82 19.59 13.90 8.97
CA MET A 82 20.22 14.52 7.80
C MET A 82 21.04 15.76 8.19
N ASN A 83 22.11 16.04 7.44
CA ASN A 83 22.93 17.24 7.60
C ASN A 83 23.10 17.92 6.24
N VAL A 84 23.08 19.25 6.23
CA VAL A 84 23.38 20.07 5.04
C VAL A 84 24.72 20.76 5.26
N LEU A 85 25.61 20.69 4.27
CA LEU A 85 26.82 21.51 4.26
C LEU A 85 26.42 22.94 3.82
N PRO A 86 26.68 23.97 4.63
CA PRO A 86 26.42 25.35 4.21
C PRO A 86 27.35 25.73 3.04
N THR A 87 26.83 26.54 2.12
CA THR A 87 27.62 27.18 1.06
C THR A 87 28.16 28.55 1.50
N ASP A 88 27.47 29.20 2.44
CA ASP A 88 27.70 30.59 2.81
C ASP A 88 27.56 30.82 4.32
N SER A 89 28.38 31.74 4.84
CA SER A 89 28.20 32.35 6.17
C SER A 89 27.35 33.61 6.09
N PHE A 90 26.77 34.08 7.21
CA PHE A 90 26.10 35.39 7.25
C PHE A 90 27.01 36.56 6.83
N ALA A 91 28.33 36.41 6.94
CA ALA A 91 29.32 37.40 6.52
C ALA A 91 29.66 37.35 5.02
N THR A 92 29.67 36.16 4.41
CA THR A 92 30.07 35.97 2.99
C THR A 92 28.89 35.91 2.03
N CYS A 93 27.69 35.60 2.53
CA CYS A 93 26.48 35.43 1.70
C CYS A 93 26.15 36.69 0.89
N PRO A 94 25.94 36.58 -0.44
CA PRO A 94 25.53 37.69 -1.29
C PRO A 94 24.09 38.14 -0.97
N PRO A 95 23.64 39.28 -1.50
CA PRO A 95 22.23 39.69 -1.40
C PRO A 95 21.30 38.62 -1.98
N LEU A 96 20.33 38.19 -1.19
CA LEU A 96 19.36 37.14 -1.55
C LEU A 96 18.09 37.80 -2.13
N ASP A 97 17.57 37.28 -3.24
CA ASP A 97 16.31 37.75 -3.83
C ASP A 97 15.10 37.05 -3.21
N ILE A 98 15.25 35.76 -2.89
CA ILE A 98 14.25 34.91 -2.24
C ILE A 98 14.89 34.25 -1.03
N ILE A 99 14.23 34.29 0.12
CA ILE A 99 14.66 33.68 1.37
C ILE A 99 13.65 32.60 1.78
N LEU A 100 14.09 31.38 2.11
CA LEU A 100 13.26 30.31 2.66
C LEU A 100 13.72 29.95 4.07
N ILE A 101 12.76 29.82 5.00
CA ILE A 101 12.99 29.54 6.42
C ILE A 101 11.97 28.51 6.91
N GLY A 102 12.45 27.38 7.44
CA GLY A 102 11.61 26.34 8.05
C GLY A 102 11.59 26.39 9.59
N ALA A 103 10.80 25.53 10.23
CA ALA A 103 10.73 25.48 11.68
C ALA A 103 12.05 25.05 12.33
N SER A 104 12.49 25.81 13.33
CA SER A 104 13.51 25.38 14.29
C SER A 104 12.91 24.50 15.39
N ARG A 105 13.74 23.68 16.05
CA ARG A 105 13.40 22.96 17.29
C ARG A 105 12.61 23.85 18.25
N MET A 106 11.41 23.42 18.63
CA MET A 106 10.51 24.12 19.55
C MET A 106 11.22 24.62 20.82
N GLY A 107 11.04 25.90 21.15
CA GLY A 107 11.69 26.57 22.28
C GLY A 107 13.09 27.15 22.00
N TYR A 108 13.62 26.97 20.79
CA TYR A 108 14.79 27.72 20.32
C TYR A 108 14.50 29.23 20.25
N LYS A 109 15.54 30.07 20.31
CA LYS A 109 15.43 31.52 20.17
C LYS A 109 16.57 32.03 19.31
N ALA A 110 16.23 32.75 18.25
CA ALA A 110 17.22 33.28 17.32
C ALA A 110 18.16 34.29 18.01
N ASN A 111 19.46 34.14 17.76
CA ASN A 111 20.51 34.99 18.29
C ASN A 111 20.58 36.34 17.52
N GLU A 112 21.37 37.31 17.99
CA GLU A 112 21.43 38.61 17.29
C GLU A 112 22.17 38.55 15.94
N ALA A 113 23.05 37.57 15.68
CA ALA A 113 23.67 37.41 14.37
C ALA A 113 22.64 36.93 13.32
N GLU A 114 21.84 35.93 13.66
CA GLU A 114 20.71 35.41 12.87
C GLU A 114 19.68 36.52 12.61
N LYS A 115 19.27 37.26 13.65
CA LYS A 115 18.32 38.37 13.51
C LYS A 115 18.89 39.56 12.75
N ALA A 116 20.18 39.89 12.90
CA ALA A 116 20.85 40.92 12.10
C ALA A 116 20.95 40.50 10.64
N PHE A 117 21.28 39.25 10.34
CA PHE A 117 21.27 38.71 8.99
C PHE A 117 19.86 38.78 8.37
N LEU A 118 18.83 38.37 9.09
CA LEU A 118 17.45 38.48 8.61
C LEU A 118 17.01 39.94 8.39
N ARG A 119 17.40 40.89 9.26
CA ARG A 119 17.16 42.33 9.07
C ARG A 119 17.89 42.89 7.84
N LYS A 120 19.15 42.48 7.61
CA LYS A 120 19.93 42.83 6.41
C LYS A 120 19.23 42.31 5.16
N SER A 121 19.07 41.00 5.06
CA SER A 121 18.55 40.31 3.88
C SER A 121 17.08 40.66 3.60
N TYR A 122 16.29 41.01 4.61
CA TYR A 122 14.95 41.57 4.42
C TYR A 122 14.95 42.89 3.65
N ASN A 123 15.98 43.74 3.75
CA ASN A 123 16.00 44.98 2.97
C ASN A 123 16.17 44.68 1.47
N ASP A 124 17.11 43.78 1.16
CA ASP A 124 17.54 43.49 -0.22
C ASP A 124 16.57 42.57 -0.98
N CYS A 125 15.91 41.62 -0.28
CA CYS A 125 15.11 40.57 -0.93
C CYS A 125 13.76 41.04 -1.49
N THR A 126 13.27 40.33 -2.52
CA THR A 126 11.92 40.47 -3.09
C THR A 126 10.89 39.56 -2.40
N ALA A 127 11.33 38.47 -1.75
CA ALA A 127 10.44 37.58 -0.98
C ALA A 127 11.14 36.91 0.24
N ILE A 128 10.41 36.78 1.35
CA ILE A 128 10.71 35.84 2.44
C ILE A 128 9.55 34.85 2.56
N LEU A 129 9.91 33.56 2.62
CA LEU A 129 9.02 32.41 2.62
C LEU A 129 9.21 31.66 3.94
N CYS A 130 8.26 31.82 4.86
CA CYS A 130 8.30 31.23 6.20
C CYS A 130 7.35 30.02 6.27
N VAL A 131 7.90 28.82 6.39
CA VAL A 131 7.11 27.57 6.45
C VAL A 131 7.00 27.08 7.90
N CYS A 132 5.82 26.66 8.31
CA CYS A 132 5.51 26.17 9.67
C CYS A 132 5.97 27.19 10.74
N GLY A 133 6.83 26.80 11.69
CA GLY A 133 7.43 27.67 12.70
C GLY A 133 8.49 28.66 12.18
N GLY A 134 8.86 28.62 10.90
CA GLY A 134 9.92 29.46 10.30
C GLY A 134 9.66 30.97 10.33
N PHE A 135 8.47 31.42 10.75
CA PHE A 135 8.20 32.83 11.03
C PHE A 135 8.81 33.31 12.36
N GLU A 136 9.05 32.44 13.34
CA GLU A 136 9.56 32.82 14.68
C GLU A 136 10.86 33.66 14.66
N PRO A 137 11.90 33.32 13.87
CA PRO A 137 13.10 34.16 13.75
C PRO A 137 12.80 35.52 13.06
N VAL A 138 11.85 35.57 12.12
CA VAL A 138 11.46 36.81 11.41
C VAL A 138 10.62 37.73 12.30
N LEU A 139 9.74 37.14 13.12
CA LEU A 139 8.96 37.80 14.17
C LEU A 139 9.90 38.41 15.22
N SER A 140 10.81 37.61 15.77
CA SER A 140 11.76 38.07 16.80
C SER A 140 12.85 39.02 16.27
N ALA A 141 13.09 39.04 14.95
CA ALA A 141 13.87 40.09 14.29
C ALA A 141 13.14 41.46 14.25
N GLY A 142 11.82 41.49 14.46
CA GLY A 142 10.98 42.70 14.42
C GLY A 142 10.40 43.02 13.03
N LEU A 143 10.39 42.06 12.10
CA LEU A 143 10.06 42.29 10.68
C LEU A 143 8.57 42.09 10.35
N MET A 144 7.77 41.58 11.30
CA MET A 144 6.35 41.26 11.11
C MET A 144 5.39 42.27 11.73
N GLU A 145 5.89 43.36 12.34
CA GLU A 145 5.05 44.37 12.98
C GLU A 145 4.09 45.03 11.98
N GLY A 146 2.81 45.10 12.32
CA GLY A 146 1.74 45.59 11.44
C GLY A 146 1.37 44.67 10.26
N LYS A 147 1.87 43.42 10.22
CA LYS A 147 1.65 42.48 9.12
C LYS A 147 0.50 41.50 9.37
N THR A 148 -0.13 41.04 8.30
CA THR A 148 -1.03 39.88 8.33
C THR A 148 -0.24 38.60 8.10
N ALA A 149 -0.43 37.59 8.95
CA ALA A 149 0.35 36.35 8.94
C ALA A 149 -0.50 35.13 9.33
N THR A 150 0.05 33.94 9.11
CA THR A 150 -0.46 32.67 9.65
C THR A 150 0.69 31.84 10.22
N GLY A 151 0.35 30.76 10.91
CA GLY A 151 1.27 29.79 11.50
C GLY A 151 0.58 28.45 11.71
N PRO A 152 1.23 27.45 12.31
CA PRO A 152 0.61 26.17 12.67
C PRO A 152 -0.68 26.39 13.47
N ARG A 153 -1.77 25.74 13.07
CA ARG A 153 -3.13 26.01 13.58
C ARG A 153 -3.23 25.93 15.11
N PHE A 154 -2.50 25.00 15.73
CA PHE A 154 -2.48 24.81 17.18
C PHE A 154 -1.67 25.89 17.94
N MET A 155 -0.85 26.68 17.24
CA MET A 155 -0.08 27.80 17.80
C MET A 155 -0.77 29.15 17.62
N LEU A 156 -1.67 29.31 16.65
CA LEU A 156 -2.34 30.60 16.36
C LEU A 156 -2.92 31.33 17.59
N PRO A 157 -3.52 30.67 18.61
CA PRO A 157 -3.94 31.36 19.84
C PRO A 157 -2.76 31.97 20.61
N MET A 158 -1.69 31.18 20.84
CA MET A 158 -0.46 31.63 21.51
C MET A 158 0.25 32.76 20.73
N LEU A 159 0.24 32.70 19.41
CA LEU A 159 0.89 33.71 18.57
C LEU A 159 0.20 35.08 18.66
N ARG A 160 -1.13 35.12 18.84
CA ARG A 160 -1.88 36.36 19.10
C ARG A 160 -1.52 37.00 20.44
N GLU A 161 -1.13 36.20 21.43
CA GLU A 161 -0.67 36.69 22.73
C GLU A 161 0.80 37.13 22.71
N LEU A 162 1.67 36.37 22.03
CA LEU A 162 3.12 36.63 21.98
C LEU A 162 3.53 37.69 20.94
N GLY A 163 2.74 37.88 19.88
CA GLY A 163 2.98 38.85 18.82
C GLY A 163 1.71 39.65 18.47
N PRO A 164 1.19 40.48 19.39
CA PRO A 164 -0.08 41.20 19.20
C PRO A 164 -0.02 42.31 18.13
N GLY A 165 1.19 42.75 17.75
CA GLY A 165 1.42 43.64 16.60
C GLY A 165 1.21 42.98 15.23
N VAL A 166 0.92 41.67 15.19
CA VAL A 166 0.73 40.88 13.96
C VAL A 166 -0.71 40.36 13.88
N ASN A 167 -1.35 40.56 12.73
CA ASN A 167 -2.71 40.09 12.44
C ASN A 167 -2.69 38.60 12.06
N TRP A 168 -2.75 37.72 13.06
CA TRP A 168 -2.71 36.26 12.90
C TRP A 168 -4.05 35.66 12.44
N VAL A 169 -4.18 35.40 11.13
CA VAL A 169 -5.38 34.83 10.51
C VAL A 169 -5.26 33.32 10.32
N GLU A 170 -6.35 32.59 10.52
CA GLU A 170 -6.42 31.14 10.26
C GLU A 170 -6.58 30.88 8.75
N LYS A 171 -5.47 30.97 8.02
CA LYS A 171 -5.34 30.60 6.59
C LYS A 171 -4.19 29.63 6.41
N ARG A 172 -4.22 28.81 5.35
CA ARG A 172 -3.14 27.85 5.09
C ARG A 172 -1.82 28.52 4.71
N TRP A 173 -1.88 29.57 3.92
CA TRP A 173 -0.78 30.49 3.69
C TRP A 173 -1.34 31.91 3.61
N VAL A 174 -0.45 32.88 3.86
CA VAL A 174 -0.75 34.31 3.82
C VAL A 174 0.42 35.02 3.14
N ARG A 175 0.12 36.01 2.31
CA ARG A 175 1.09 36.99 1.78
C ARG A 175 0.77 38.37 2.32
N ASP A 176 1.76 39.06 2.88
CA ASP A 176 1.71 40.49 3.17
C ASP A 176 2.97 41.17 2.60
N GLY A 177 2.78 41.89 1.49
CA GLY A 177 3.87 42.45 0.71
C GLY A 177 4.83 41.38 0.19
N LYS A 178 6.01 41.29 0.84
CA LYS A 178 7.05 40.30 0.56
C LYS A 178 7.20 39.18 1.59
N ILE A 179 6.49 39.23 2.71
CA ILE A 179 6.46 38.13 3.69
C ILE A 179 5.36 37.17 3.30
N TRP A 180 5.71 35.90 3.14
CA TRP A 180 4.79 34.78 3.04
C TRP A 180 4.94 33.89 4.27
N THR A 181 3.82 33.44 4.82
CA THR A 181 3.77 32.55 6.01
C THR A 181 2.82 31.40 5.77
N THR A 182 3.03 30.25 6.42
CA THR A 182 2.19 29.05 6.25
C THR A 182 1.75 28.40 7.56
N GLY A 183 0.73 27.55 7.46
CA GLY A 183 0.44 26.51 8.45
C GLY A 183 1.56 25.46 8.53
N ALA A 184 1.28 24.36 9.24
CA ALA A 184 2.27 23.31 9.46
C ALA A 184 2.70 22.57 8.17
N LEU A 185 3.97 22.16 8.13
CA LEU A 185 4.55 21.18 7.22
C LEU A 185 4.19 21.41 5.74
N LEU A 186 3.40 20.50 5.16
CA LEU A 186 3.01 20.46 3.74
C LEU A 186 2.34 21.74 3.23
N SER A 187 1.90 22.63 4.12
CA SER A 187 1.44 23.98 3.79
C SER A 187 2.49 24.81 3.03
N GLY A 188 3.79 24.49 3.18
CA GLY A 188 4.88 25.07 2.38
C GLY A 188 4.75 24.79 0.88
N PHE A 189 4.24 23.62 0.49
CA PHE A 189 4.01 23.26 -0.91
C PHE A 189 2.76 23.94 -1.50
N ASP A 190 1.69 24.11 -0.71
CA ASP A 190 0.54 24.94 -1.08
C ASP A 190 0.95 26.42 -1.30
N MET A 191 1.89 26.93 -0.48
CA MET A 191 2.43 28.28 -0.61
C MET A 191 3.34 28.43 -1.83
N ILE A 192 4.28 27.50 -2.08
CA ILE A 192 5.30 27.70 -3.13
C ILE A 192 4.68 27.69 -4.53
N ALA A 193 3.63 26.89 -4.76
CA ALA A 193 2.84 26.93 -5.98
C ALA A 193 2.09 28.27 -6.16
N ALA A 194 1.54 28.82 -5.07
CA ALA A 194 0.91 30.14 -5.08
C ALA A 194 1.91 31.28 -5.28
N PHE A 195 3.11 31.17 -4.71
CA PHE A 195 4.23 32.08 -4.95
C PHE A 195 4.67 32.04 -6.41
N GLY A 196 4.85 30.84 -6.98
CA GLY A 196 5.20 30.63 -8.38
C GLY A 196 4.20 31.29 -9.32
N ARG A 197 2.90 31.06 -9.12
CA ARG A 197 1.83 31.70 -9.91
C ARG A 197 1.75 33.22 -9.74
N ALA A 198 1.86 33.72 -8.52
CA ALA A 198 1.82 35.17 -8.27
C ALA A 198 3.04 35.90 -8.88
N THR A 199 4.18 35.21 -8.95
CA THR A 199 5.44 35.76 -9.47
C THR A 199 5.53 35.60 -10.98
N TRP A 200 5.32 34.39 -11.51
CA TRP A 200 5.62 33.98 -12.89
C TRP A 200 4.45 33.31 -13.62
N GLY A 201 3.20 33.54 -13.18
CA GLY A 201 2.01 32.93 -13.80
C GLY A 201 1.70 33.38 -15.23
N ASP A 202 2.51 34.28 -15.78
CA ASP A 202 2.60 34.65 -17.20
C ASP A 202 3.44 33.67 -18.03
N ARG A 203 4.14 32.72 -17.41
CA ARG A 203 4.93 31.66 -18.05
C ARG A 203 4.19 30.31 -17.99
N PRO A 204 3.69 29.75 -19.11
CA PRO A 204 3.09 28.41 -19.17
C PRO A 204 3.90 27.29 -18.50
N LEU A 205 5.24 27.39 -18.50
CA LEU A 205 6.16 26.49 -17.79
C LEU A 205 5.79 26.33 -16.30
N VAL A 206 5.35 27.39 -15.62
CA VAL A 206 5.07 27.39 -14.18
C VAL A 206 3.83 26.58 -13.85
N ASP A 207 2.79 26.73 -14.66
CA ASP A 207 1.54 25.99 -14.51
C ASP A 207 1.71 24.52 -14.93
N THR A 208 2.60 24.26 -15.91
CA THR A 208 3.03 22.92 -16.32
C THR A 208 3.82 22.23 -15.21
N LEU A 209 4.78 22.92 -14.57
CA LEU A 209 5.55 22.43 -13.43
C LEU A 209 4.64 22.11 -12.23
N ILE A 210 3.71 22.99 -11.89
CA ILE A 210 2.79 22.78 -10.76
C ILE A 210 1.94 21.51 -10.99
N LYS A 211 1.43 21.31 -12.22
CA LYS A 211 0.61 20.15 -12.58
C LYS A 211 1.43 18.86 -12.67
N LYS A 212 2.47 18.81 -13.52
CA LYS A 212 3.32 17.62 -13.73
C LYS A 212 4.13 17.25 -12.48
N GLY A 213 4.57 18.24 -11.70
CA GLY A 213 5.27 18.05 -10.43
C GLY A 213 4.37 17.70 -9.23
N GLY A 214 3.04 17.59 -9.42
CA GLY A 214 2.12 17.17 -8.36
C GLY A 214 1.96 18.15 -7.19
N PHE A 215 2.23 19.44 -7.41
CA PHE A 215 2.10 20.45 -6.34
C PHE A 215 0.62 20.64 -5.95
N PRO A 216 0.30 20.75 -4.64
CA PRO A 216 -1.06 20.58 -4.15
C PRO A 216 -1.97 21.78 -4.43
N GLU A 217 -2.95 21.60 -5.31
CA GLU A 217 -4.07 22.55 -5.46
C GLU A 217 -5.19 22.23 -4.46
N ARG A 218 -5.22 22.95 -3.33
CA ARG A 218 -6.30 22.84 -2.35
C ARG A 218 -6.88 24.23 -2.06
N ALA A 219 -8.20 24.39 -2.21
CA ALA A 219 -8.86 25.69 -2.21
C ALA A 219 -8.57 26.55 -0.96
N THR A 220 -8.34 27.84 -1.17
CA THR A 220 -8.16 28.87 -0.14
C THR A 220 -9.50 29.25 0.51
N VAL A 221 -10.05 28.34 1.31
CA VAL A 221 -11.29 28.58 2.06
C VAL A 221 -11.08 29.73 3.05
N GLU A 222 -11.86 30.81 2.90
CA GLU A 222 -11.91 31.88 3.89
C GLU A 222 -12.90 31.55 5.02
N ARG A 223 -12.51 31.90 6.26
CA ARG A 223 -13.32 31.90 7.48
C ARG A 223 -13.93 30.55 7.89
N LEU A 224 -13.32 29.92 8.88
CA LEU A 224 -14.09 29.39 10.00
C LEU A 224 -14.36 30.56 10.98
N PRO A 225 -15.55 30.68 11.59
CA PRO A 225 -15.80 31.68 12.64
C PRO A 225 -14.96 31.43 13.89
N GLU A 226 -14.69 32.48 14.68
CA GLU A 226 -13.99 32.32 15.95
C GLU A 226 -14.84 31.56 16.97
N VAL A 227 -14.25 30.50 17.51
CA VAL A 227 -14.83 29.60 18.52
C VAL A 227 -14.21 29.96 19.87
N ARG A 228 -15.03 30.29 20.89
CA ARG A 228 -14.49 30.61 22.22
C ARG A 228 -14.07 29.34 22.96
N PRO A 229 -13.14 29.40 23.94
CA PRO A 229 -12.61 28.21 24.61
C PRO A 229 -13.67 27.27 25.19
N GLN A 230 -14.80 27.80 25.67
CA GLN A 230 -15.91 27.00 26.22
C GLN A 230 -16.68 26.19 25.16
N ASP A 231 -16.68 26.64 23.91
CA ASP A 231 -17.39 25.99 22.80
C ASP A 231 -16.63 24.76 22.28
N VAL A 232 -15.31 24.67 22.53
CA VAL A 232 -14.46 23.50 22.20
C VAL A 232 -14.97 22.21 22.85
N ILE A 233 -15.57 22.31 24.04
CA ILE A 233 -16.15 21.17 24.77
C ILE A 233 -17.53 20.76 24.21
N ASN A 234 -18.27 21.69 23.59
CA ASN A 234 -19.64 21.45 23.09
C ASN A 234 -19.71 21.16 21.57
N ILE A 235 -18.69 21.53 20.78
CA ILE A 235 -18.63 21.26 19.34
C ILE A 235 -18.63 19.76 19.00
N HIS A 236 -18.31 18.88 19.96
CA HIS A 236 -18.51 17.43 19.83
C HIS A 236 -19.98 16.96 19.92
N ARG A 237 -20.97 17.87 20.05
CA ARG A 237 -22.40 17.52 20.15
C ARG A 237 -23.37 18.31 19.25
N SER A 238 -22.97 19.37 18.56
CA SER A 238 -23.90 20.29 17.86
C SER A 238 -23.73 20.44 16.34
N TYR A 239 -23.29 19.40 15.63
CA TYR A 239 -23.43 19.31 14.16
C TYR A 239 -24.64 18.45 13.73
N THR A 240 -25.83 18.81 14.21
CA THR A 240 -27.08 18.05 14.02
C THR A 240 -27.75 18.30 12.66
N ASN A 241 -27.25 17.60 11.65
CA ASN A 241 -27.87 17.26 10.35
C ASN A 241 -28.35 18.36 9.38
N ARG A 242 -28.98 19.46 9.81
CA ARG A 242 -29.91 20.21 8.95
C ARG A 242 -29.28 20.82 7.70
N ASP A 243 -28.21 21.61 7.84
CA ASP A 243 -27.53 22.25 6.70
C ASP A 243 -26.81 21.22 5.79
N ARG A 244 -26.44 20.07 6.36
CA ARG A 244 -25.84 18.97 5.61
C ARG A 244 -26.88 18.28 4.72
N CYS A 245 -28.11 18.09 5.21
CA CYS A 245 -29.20 17.51 4.42
C CYS A 245 -29.56 18.39 3.22
N ILE A 246 -29.73 19.70 3.44
CA ILE A 246 -30.03 20.67 2.39
C ILE A 246 -28.95 20.67 1.29
N LYS A 247 -27.66 20.63 1.68
CA LYS A 247 -26.53 20.62 0.74
C LYS A 247 -26.40 19.31 -0.07
N PHE A 248 -27.09 18.24 0.32
CA PHE A 248 -27.15 16.96 -0.40
C PHE A 248 -28.55 16.63 -0.95
N GLY A 249 -29.49 17.59 -0.98
CA GLY A 249 -30.81 17.42 -1.59
C GLY A 249 -31.83 16.65 -0.74
N TYR A 250 -31.59 16.46 0.57
CA TYR A 250 -32.52 15.82 1.48
C TYR A 250 -33.31 16.86 2.28
N ASP A 251 -34.64 16.77 2.23
CA ASP A 251 -35.51 17.54 3.12
C ASP A 251 -35.61 16.84 4.50
N CYS A 252 -35.63 17.63 5.57
CA CYS A 252 -35.53 17.13 6.95
C CYS A 252 -36.36 17.97 7.94
N THR A 253 -37.58 17.49 8.18
CA THR A 253 -38.48 17.96 9.23
C THR A 253 -38.07 17.44 10.60
N LEU A 254 -37.45 18.29 11.42
CA LEU A 254 -37.21 18.01 12.84
C LEU A 254 -38.46 18.35 13.66
N THR A 255 -39.17 17.33 14.14
CA THR A 255 -40.21 17.49 15.19
C THR A 255 -39.53 17.74 16.54
N SER A 256 -39.73 18.92 17.11
CA SER A 256 -39.17 19.28 18.42
C SER A 256 -39.96 18.65 19.57
N SER A 257 -39.35 17.72 20.31
CA SER A 257 -39.84 17.28 21.62
C SER A 257 -39.30 18.20 22.71
N HIS A 258 -40.14 19.06 23.28
CA HIS A 258 -39.85 19.67 24.59
C HIS A 258 -39.70 18.56 25.64
N TYR A 259 -38.81 18.75 26.61
CA TYR A 259 -38.82 17.97 27.86
C TYR A 259 -39.90 18.50 28.81
N PRO A 260 -40.88 17.69 29.24
CA PRO A 260 -41.71 17.98 30.40
C PRO A 260 -41.04 17.45 31.67
N THR A 261 -41.22 18.16 32.79
CA THR A 261 -40.72 17.78 34.11
C THR A 261 -41.77 17.03 34.93
N GLY A 262 -41.38 15.91 35.55
CA GLY A 262 -42.01 15.37 36.76
C GLY A 262 -43.28 14.53 36.58
N ASN A 263 -43.46 13.60 37.54
CA ASN A 263 -44.66 12.87 37.97
C ASN A 263 -45.63 12.31 36.89
N ASP A 264 -45.97 11.02 36.96
CA ASP A 264 -46.94 10.55 37.97
C ASP A 264 -47.01 8.99 38.10
N HIS A 265 -47.96 8.50 38.90
CA HIS A 265 -48.09 7.10 39.38
C HIS A 265 -48.78 6.08 38.44
N SER A 266 -48.75 4.79 38.87
CA SER A 266 -49.60 3.64 38.47
C SER A 266 -49.17 2.88 37.18
N SER A 267 -48.83 1.59 37.25
CA SER A 267 -49.69 0.37 37.19
C SER A 267 -50.23 0.03 35.78
N ALA A 268 -50.40 -1.22 35.32
CA ALA A 268 -49.86 -2.54 35.66
C ALA A 268 -50.25 -3.55 34.51
N ASN A 269 -49.70 -4.77 34.51
CA ASN A 269 -50.19 -5.97 33.79
C ASN A 269 -50.24 -5.99 32.24
N ASN A 270 -49.32 -6.80 31.64
CA ASN A 270 -49.60 -8.03 30.83
C ASN A 270 -50.53 -8.01 29.58
N PRO A 271 -50.50 -9.03 28.70
CA PRO A 271 -49.31 -9.64 28.06
C PRO A 271 -49.51 -9.98 26.54
N SER A 272 -48.38 -10.23 25.85
CA SER A 272 -48.20 -11.18 24.72
C SER A 272 -49.31 -11.44 23.67
N LYS A 273 -49.01 -11.12 22.40
CA LYS A 273 -49.35 -11.87 21.16
C LYS A 273 -48.38 -11.39 20.06
N SER A 274 -47.43 -12.18 19.55
CA SER A 274 -47.55 -13.38 18.70
C SER A 274 -48.25 -13.11 17.36
N GLY A 275 -47.46 -12.68 16.36
CA GLY A 275 -47.85 -12.56 14.95
C GLY A 275 -46.60 -12.62 14.09
N SER A 276 -46.60 -13.44 13.04
CA SER A 276 -45.42 -13.79 12.24
C SER A 276 -45.57 -13.39 10.76
N SER A 277 -44.51 -13.60 9.98
CA SER A 277 -44.52 -13.62 8.50
C SER A 277 -44.41 -12.28 7.75
N GLU A 278 -43.25 -11.60 7.87
CA GLU A 278 -42.70 -10.78 6.78
C GLU A 278 -41.17 -10.56 6.97
N SER A 279 -40.31 -11.37 6.34
CA SER A 279 -38.84 -11.24 6.49
C SER A 279 -37.95 -11.82 5.38
N GLN A 280 -38.50 -12.46 4.34
CA GLN A 280 -37.71 -13.24 3.36
C GLN A 280 -36.96 -12.42 2.27
N ASN A 281 -36.92 -11.09 2.37
CA ASN A 281 -36.42 -10.21 1.29
C ASN A 281 -35.50 -9.06 1.75
N GLU A 282 -34.98 -9.10 2.98
CA GLU A 282 -33.95 -8.15 3.42
C GLU A 282 -32.57 -8.51 2.84
N ASP A 283 -31.82 -7.49 2.39
CA ASP A 283 -30.41 -7.65 2.02
C ASP A 283 -29.54 -7.76 3.28
N VAL A 284 -28.84 -8.89 3.42
CA VAL A 284 -28.02 -9.19 4.59
C VAL A 284 -26.88 -8.18 4.73
N VAL A 285 -26.28 -7.75 3.62
CA VAL A 285 -25.10 -6.86 3.60
C VAL A 285 -25.46 -5.45 4.07
N ALA A 286 -26.63 -4.94 3.69
CA ALA A 286 -27.20 -3.71 4.23
C ALA A 286 -27.63 -3.83 5.71
N SER A 287 -27.88 -5.05 6.23
CA SER A 287 -28.18 -5.24 7.66
C SER A 287 -26.94 -5.12 8.56
N LEU A 288 -25.76 -5.47 8.05
CA LEU A 288 -24.51 -5.44 8.81
C LEU A 288 -24.13 -4.00 9.22
N PHE A 289 -23.68 -3.85 10.46
CA PHE A 289 -23.23 -2.58 11.08
C PHE A 289 -24.33 -1.50 11.22
N LYS A 290 -25.63 -1.84 11.09
CA LYS A 290 -26.78 -0.92 11.33
C LYS A 290 -26.85 -0.31 12.75
N HIS A 291 -26.10 -0.82 13.73
CA HIS A 291 -26.13 -0.35 15.12
C HIS A 291 -24.92 0.56 15.43
N ALA A 292 -25.18 1.68 16.10
CA ALA A 292 -24.12 2.53 16.65
C ALA A 292 -23.29 1.75 17.69
N PRO A 293 -21.97 2.00 17.80
CA PRO A 293 -21.12 1.28 18.74
C PRO A 293 -21.56 1.56 20.18
N LYS A 294 -21.65 0.49 20.98
CA LYS A 294 -21.77 0.66 22.44
C LYS A 294 -20.43 1.18 22.94
N HIS A 295 -20.36 2.47 23.29
CA HIS A 295 -19.24 3.02 24.06
C HIS A 295 -19.22 2.35 25.44
N GLY A 296 -18.48 1.25 25.55
CA GLY A 296 -17.97 0.77 26.83
C GLY A 296 -17.04 1.81 27.44
N ASP A 297 -16.85 1.75 28.76
CA ASP A 297 -16.10 2.75 29.49
C ASP A 297 -14.62 2.82 29.05
N GLN A 298 -14.31 3.83 28.22
CA GLN A 298 -12.97 4.10 27.73
C GLN A 298 -12.01 4.52 28.86
N SER A 299 -12.53 5.02 29.99
CA SER A 299 -11.70 5.33 31.16
C SER A 299 -11.16 4.05 31.81
N ALA A 300 -11.91 2.95 31.82
CA ALA A 300 -11.44 1.67 32.34
C ALA A 300 -10.27 1.12 31.50
N GLN A 301 -10.38 1.16 30.17
CA GLN A 301 -9.29 0.75 29.27
C GLN A 301 -8.06 1.67 29.38
N MET A 302 -8.25 2.98 29.47
CA MET A 302 -7.17 3.95 29.60
C MET A 302 -6.47 3.89 30.97
N CYS A 303 -7.21 3.67 32.05
CA CYS A 303 -6.67 3.41 33.39
C CYS A 303 -5.84 2.13 33.41
N GLU A 304 -6.31 1.06 32.75
CA GLU A 304 -5.59 -0.21 32.72
C GLU A 304 -4.32 -0.13 31.86
N MET A 305 -4.36 0.60 30.73
CA MET A 305 -3.17 0.92 29.93
C MET A 305 -2.13 1.69 30.76
N HIS A 306 -2.54 2.75 31.48
CA HIS A 306 -1.63 3.50 32.36
C HIS A 306 -1.08 2.64 33.51
N ARG A 307 -1.90 1.82 34.17
CA ARG A 307 -1.43 0.88 35.21
C ARG A 307 -0.34 -0.02 34.68
N GLN A 308 -0.54 -0.64 33.52
CA GLN A 308 0.42 -1.59 32.95
C GLN A 308 1.72 -0.90 32.52
N MET A 309 1.64 0.32 31.98
CA MET A 309 2.82 1.11 31.63
C MET A 309 3.67 1.48 32.87
N MET A 310 3.01 1.90 33.96
CA MET A 310 3.67 2.18 35.24
C MET A 310 4.24 0.92 35.90
N ARG A 311 3.50 -0.19 35.88
CA ARG A 311 3.91 -1.46 36.51
C ARG A 311 5.23 -1.98 35.93
N LYS A 312 5.40 -1.85 34.60
CA LYS A 312 6.60 -2.29 33.87
C LYS A 312 7.88 -1.49 34.17
N GLN A 313 7.81 -0.39 34.93
CA GLN A 313 8.99 0.39 35.35
C GLN A 313 9.42 0.16 36.81
N LEU A 314 8.62 -0.51 37.64
CA LEU A 314 8.81 -0.45 39.10
C LEU A 314 8.90 -1.80 39.84
N LEU A 315 8.25 -2.87 39.37
CA LEU A 315 8.23 -4.16 40.07
C LEU A 315 8.25 -5.35 39.10
N GLY A 316 8.97 -6.40 39.48
CA GLY A 316 8.89 -7.72 38.86
C GLY A 316 7.58 -8.46 39.20
N ASP A 317 7.40 -9.63 38.61
CA ASP A 317 6.13 -10.39 38.63
C ASP A 317 5.74 -10.93 40.01
N ASP A 318 4.43 -10.84 40.34
CA ASP A 318 3.67 -11.99 40.86
C ASP A 318 2.12 -11.83 40.75
N ALA A 319 1.37 -12.87 41.12
CA ALA A 319 0.13 -13.32 40.46
C ALA A 319 -1.27 -12.81 40.91
N SER A 320 -2.09 -12.47 39.90
CA SER A 320 -3.47 -12.97 39.63
C SER A 320 -4.75 -12.61 40.47
N ARG A 321 -5.90 -12.75 39.77
CA ARG A 321 -7.35 -12.83 40.21
C ARG A 321 -8.01 -11.55 40.80
N GLY A 322 -9.30 -11.25 40.56
CA GLY A 322 -10.29 -11.78 39.57
C GLY A 322 -11.78 -11.58 39.97
N ALA A 323 -12.67 -11.17 39.07
CA ALA A 323 -14.15 -11.09 39.24
C ALA A 323 -14.93 -10.98 37.88
N GLN A 324 -16.27 -11.11 37.88
CA GLN A 324 -17.13 -11.26 36.66
C GLN A 324 -18.33 -10.26 36.58
N GLY A 325 -18.93 -10.08 35.39
CA GLY A 325 -20.19 -9.34 35.14
C GLY A 325 -20.68 -9.43 33.67
N THR A 326 -21.99 -9.26 33.38
CA THR A 326 -22.63 -9.53 32.04
C THR A 326 -23.85 -8.59 31.78
N SER A 327 -24.67 -8.58 30.70
CA SER A 327 -24.82 -9.45 29.50
C SER A 327 -25.35 -8.71 28.22
N HIS A 328 -26.66 -8.75 27.92
CA HIS A 328 -27.33 -8.36 26.64
C HIS A 328 -28.67 -7.58 26.92
N GLY A 329 -29.46 -7.03 25.97
CA GLY A 329 -29.53 -7.15 24.50
C GLY A 329 -30.30 -5.99 23.80
N ALA A 330 -31.02 -6.25 22.69
CA ALA A 330 -31.70 -5.26 21.81
C ALA A 330 -33.25 -5.17 22.07
N ILE A 331 -34.17 -4.58 21.28
CA ILE A 331 -34.49 -4.66 19.81
C ILE A 331 -35.28 -3.38 19.32
N THR A 332 -35.40 -3.20 17.99
CA THR A 332 -36.15 -2.19 17.18
C THR A 332 -37.63 -2.65 16.90
N PRO A 333 -38.35 -2.37 15.78
CA PRO A 333 -38.41 -1.28 14.75
C PRO A 333 -39.73 -0.47 14.98
N PRO A 334 -40.65 -0.11 14.02
CA PRO A 334 -40.71 0.10 12.54
C PRO A 334 -40.91 1.64 12.22
N PRO A 335 -41.55 2.15 11.13
CA PRO A 335 -42.09 1.58 9.87
C PRO A 335 -41.63 2.33 8.57
N THR A 336 -42.53 2.49 7.58
CA THR A 336 -42.26 2.88 6.17
C THR A 336 -43.50 3.58 5.54
N PRO A 337 -43.42 4.27 4.37
CA PRO A 337 -43.27 3.70 3.00
C PRO A 337 -42.28 4.55 2.13
N ILE A 338 -42.13 4.50 0.78
CA ILE A 338 -42.86 3.87 -0.35
C ILE A 338 -41.88 3.10 -1.29
N SER A 339 -41.85 3.32 -2.61
CA SER A 339 -41.15 2.46 -3.60
C SER A 339 -40.87 3.12 -4.96
N THR A 340 -39.64 2.94 -5.48
CA THR A 340 -39.22 2.76 -6.91
C THR A 340 -37.70 2.50 -6.94
N SER A 341 -37.08 1.78 -7.88
CA SER A 341 -37.56 0.86 -8.94
C SER A 341 -36.84 -0.51 -8.81
N ASN A 342 -37.10 -1.52 -9.67
CA ASN A 342 -36.86 -2.92 -9.22
C ASN A 342 -36.57 -4.01 -10.30
N ALA A 343 -35.83 -3.71 -11.36
CA ALA A 343 -35.39 -4.72 -12.36
C ALA A 343 -33.95 -5.22 -12.09
N GLU A 344 -32.93 -4.53 -12.58
CA GLU A 344 -31.52 -4.96 -12.54
C GLU A 344 -30.93 -5.01 -11.12
N TYR A 345 -31.41 -4.17 -10.22
CA TYR A 345 -30.95 -4.09 -8.82
C TYR A 345 -31.15 -5.37 -8.00
N LYS A 346 -31.86 -6.39 -8.51
CA LYS A 346 -32.07 -7.67 -7.83
C LYS A 346 -30.84 -8.57 -7.81
N SER A 347 -29.95 -8.52 -8.81
CA SER A 347 -28.76 -9.39 -8.90
C SER A 347 -27.62 -9.02 -7.93
N LEU A 348 -27.77 -7.89 -7.23
CA LEU A 348 -26.72 -7.20 -6.47
C LEU A 348 -26.97 -7.16 -4.94
N ARG A 349 -27.98 -7.89 -4.45
CA ARG A 349 -28.26 -8.13 -3.03
C ARG A 349 -27.80 -9.53 -2.64
N VAL A 350 -27.64 -9.77 -1.34
CA VAL A 350 -27.39 -11.12 -0.78
C VAL A 350 -28.52 -11.45 0.18
N SER A 351 -29.37 -12.42 -0.20
CA SER A 351 -30.37 -13.01 0.69
C SER A 351 -29.72 -13.90 1.76
N MET A 352 -30.42 -14.20 2.85
CA MET A 352 -29.87 -15.07 3.90
C MET A 352 -29.54 -16.48 3.37
N LYS A 353 -30.32 -17.00 2.42
CA LYS A 353 -30.06 -18.30 1.77
C LYS A 353 -28.76 -18.28 0.97
N GLU A 354 -28.55 -17.26 0.13
CA GLU A 354 -27.27 -17.08 -0.58
C GLU A 354 -26.10 -16.88 0.41
N ALA A 355 -26.34 -16.26 1.56
CA ALA A 355 -25.32 -16.04 2.57
C ALA A 355 -24.91 -17.34 3.32
N ASP A 356 -25.86 -18.25 3.59
CA ASP A 356 -25.58 -19.60 4.10
C ASP A 356 -24.88 -20.47 3.04
N GLU A 357 -25.23 -20.33 1.76
CA GLU A 357 -24.55 -20.99 0.63
C GLU A 357 -23.10 -20.50 0.46
N LEU A 358 -22.85 -19.19 0.54
CA LEU A 358 -21.51 -18.61 0.52
C LEU A 358 -20.68 -19.00 1.75
N LEU A 359 -21.30 -19.13 2.92
CA LEU A 359 -20.64 -19.65 4.13
C LEU A 359 -20.31 -21.14 4.01
N SER A 360 -21.15 -21.93 3.35
CA SER A 360 -20.87 -23.34 3.03
C SER A 360 -19.71 -23.47 2.04
N HIS A 361 -19.67 -22.62 1.01
CA HIS A 361 -18.55 -22.52 0.08
C HIS A 361 -17.23 -22.15 0.78
N PHE A 362 -17.28 -21.31 1.82
CA PHE A 362 -16.10 -20.97 2.61
C PHE A 362 -15.48 -22.15 3.35
N GLN A 363 -16.25 -23.16 3.79
CA GLN A 363 -15.65 -24.33 4.44
C GLN A 363 -14.74 -25.13 3.49
N SER A 364 -14.99 -25.08 2.17
CA SER A 364 -14.06 -25.61 1.15
C SER A 364 -12.83 -24.71 0.93
N LYS A 365 -12.96 -23.40 1.14
CA LYS A 365 -11.82 -22.44 1.13
C LYS A 365 -10.90 -22.63 2.34
N LYS A 366 -11.48 -22.79 3.54
CA LYS A 366 -10.78 -22.93 4.83
C LYS A 366 -9.62 -23.93 4.80
N VAL A 367 -9.70 -24.99 4.00
CA VAL A 367 -8.64 -25.97 3.76
C VAL A 367 -7.30 -25.33 3.34
N TYR A 368 -7.32 -24.29 2.51
CA TYR A 368 -6.12 -23.62 1.98
C TYR A 368 -5.60 -22.49 2.89
N PHE A 369 -6.39 -22.07 3.89
CA PHE A 369 -5.95 -21.12 4.91
C PHE A 369 -6.63 -21.40 6.28
N PRO A 370 -6.25 -22.51 6.97
CA PRO A 370 -6.98 -23.03 8.14
C PRO A 370 -6.77 -22.24 9.44
N PHE A 371 -6.41 -20.96 9.35
CA PHE A 371 -6.00 -20.10 10.48
C PHE A 371 -7.15 -19.33 11.15
N VAL A 372 -8.40 -19.52 10.68
CA VAL A 372 -9.60 -18.94 11.30
C VAL A 372 -10.66 -20.01 11.50
N ASP A 373 -10.95 -20.31 12.77
CA ASP A 373 -11.90 -21.34 13.14
C ASP A 373 -13.36 -20.87 13.02
N ILE A 374 -14.13 -21.64 12.23
CA ILE A 374 -15.56 -21.53 12.05
C ILE A 374 -16.13 -22.95 12.08
N PRO A 375 -17.02 -23.30 13.04
CA PRO A 375 -17.71 -24.57 13.06
C PRO A 375 -18.72 -24.70 11.92
N ASP A 376 -18.94 -25.91 11.42
CA ASP A 376 -19.87 -26.17 10.30
C ASP A 376 -21.35 -26.02 10.71
N SER A 377 -21.64 -25.95 12.00
CA SER A 377 -22.95 -25.68 12.58
C SER A 377 -23.31 -24.19 12.72
N LEU A 378 -22.42 -23.28 12.27
CA LEU A 378 -22.63 -21.84 12.38
C LEU A 378 -23.38 -21.30 11.15
N THR A 379 -24.54 -20.67 11.38
CA THR A 379 -25.35 -20.07 10.29
C THR A 379 -24.95 -18.63 9.97
N ALA A 380 -25.27 -18.18 8.76
CA ALA A 380 -25.13 -16.80 8.30
C ALA A 380 -25.76 -15.79 9.26
N ALA A 381 -26.98 -16.06 9.74
CA ALA A 381 -27.67 -15.20 10.72
C ALA A 381 -26.95 -15.13 12.08
N SER A 382 -26.29 -16.22 12.50
CA SER A 382 -25.46 -16.24 13.71
C SER A 382 -24.18 -15.43 13.52
N MET A 383 -23.50 -15.60 12.37
CA MET A 383 -22.28 -14.86 12.02
C MET A 383 -22.55 -13.36 11.88
N ALA A 384 -23.60 -12.95 11.16
CA ALA A 384 -24.02 -11.56 11.01
C ALA A 384 -24.25 -10.83 12.35
N LYS A 385 -24.62 -11.58 13.41
CA LYS A 385 -24.86 -11.06 14.76
C LYS A 385 -23.62 -11.08 15.66
N THR A 386 -22.69 -12.00 15.46
CA THR A 386 -21.60 -12.29 16.41
C THR A 386 -20.19 -11.96 15.90
N ARG A 387 -19.96 -12.12 14.59
CA ARG A 387 -18.66 -11.91 13.92
C ARG A 387 -18.90 -11.17 12.58
N PRO A 388 -19.53 -9.98 12.58
CA PRO A 388 -20.02 -9.32 11.37
C PRO A 388 -18.92 -8.90 10.38
N PHE A 389 -17.69 -8.62 10.85
CA PHE A 389 -16.60 -8.21 9.97
C PHE A 389 -15.92 -9.42 9.31
N LEU A 390 -15.67 -10.49 10.05
CA LEU A 390 -15.28 -11.78 9.46
C LEU A 390 -16.35 -12.29 8.49
N PHE A 391 -17.62 -12.15 8.82
CA PHE A 391 -18.71 -12.55 7.94
C PHE A 391 -18.72 -11.76 6.62
N LEU A 392 -18.52 -10.43 6.68
CA LEU A 392 -18.37 -9.61 5.48
C LEU A 392 -17.12 -10.00 4.65
N ALA A 393 -16.01 -10.36 5.30
CA ALA A 393 -14.83 -10.90 4.61
C ALA A 393 -15.16 -12.20 3.86
N ILE A 394 -15.82 -13.16 4.54
CA ILE A 394 -16.23 -14.46 3.99
C ILE A 394 -17.14 -14.28 2.77
N LEU A 395 -18.17 -13.45 2.87
CA LEU A 395 -19.06 -13.15 1.74
C LEU A 395 -18.25 -12.57 0.57
N THR A 396 -17.35 -11.62 0.84
CA THR A 396 -16.50 -11.00 -0.20
C THR A 396 -15.66 -12.05 -0.93
N ILE A 397 -14.94 -12.91 -0.22
CA ILE A 397 -13.97 -13.84 -0.83
C ILE A 397 -14.58 -15.16 -1.34
N SER A 398 -15.85 -15.44 -1.01
CA SER A 398 -16.62 -16.58 -1.53
C SER A 398 -17.44 -16.24 -2.78
N THR A 399 -17.51 -14.97 -3.16
CA THR A 399 -18.34 -14.48 -4.29
C THR A 399 -17.55 -14.38 -5.61
N THR A 400 -16.43 -15.10 -5.76
CA THR A 400 -15.56 -15.05 -6.97
C THR A 400 -16.30 -15.36 -8.27
N GLN A 401 -17.37 -16.15 -8.21
CA GLN A 401 -18.22 -16.52 -9.36
C GLN A 401 -19.30 -15.46 -9.70
N ARG A 402 -19.33 -14.30 -9.02
CA ARG A 402 -20.20 -13.14 -9.34
C ARG A 402 -19.39 -11.84 -9.24
N PRO A 403 -18.53 -11.50 -10.22
CA PRO A 403 -17.50 -10.46 -10.07
C PRO A 403 -18.04 -9.07 -9.72
N LEU A 404 -19.15 -8.65 -10.34
CA LEU A 404 -19.84 -7.38 -10.02
C LEU A 404 -20.33 -7.31 -8.56
N LEU A 405 -20.73 -8.44 -7.97
CA LEU A 405 -21.14 -8.51 -6.57
C LEU A 405 -19.91 -8.56 -5.65
N GLN A 406 -18.89 -9.36 -5.98
CA GLN A 406 -17.62 -9.37 -5.25
C GLN A 406 -16.99 -7.96 -5.19
N ARG A 407 -17.03 -7.19 -6.27
CA ARG A 407 -16.57 -5.80 -6.34
C ARG A 407 -17.33 -4.85 -5.40
N LYS A 408 -18.64 -5.06 -5.18
CA LYS A 408 -19.43 -4.27 -4.22
C LYS A 408 -19.23 -4.73 -2.77
N LEU A 409 -18.99 -6.03 -2.55
CA LEU A 409 -18.63 -6.59 -1.24
C LEU A 409 -17.24 -6.11 -0.79
N ASP A 410 -16.25 -6.12 -1.69
CA ASP A 410 -14.92 -5.48 -1.50
C ASP A 410 -15.06 -4.02 -1.08
N GLU A 411 -15.90 -3.25 -1.78
CA GLU A 411 -16.07 -1.84 -1.43
C GLU A 411 -16.73 -1.67 -0.06
N ARG A 412 -17.76 -2.47 0.26
CA ARG A 412 -18.39 -2.47 1.58
C ARG A 412 -17.39 -2.85 2.67
N PHE A 413 -16.56 -3.87 2.45
CA PHE A 413 -15.50 -4.29 3.38
C PHE A 413 -14.49 -3.17 3.63
N ARG A 414 -13.95 -2.54 2.58
CA ARG A 414 -12.99 -1.43 2.70
C ARG A 414 -13.60 -0.19 3.35
N ARG A 415 -14.86 0.14 3.05
CA ARG A 415 -15.59 1.23 3.74
C ARG A 415 -15.69 0.94 5.23
N VAL A 416 -16.12 -0.25 5.65
CA VAL A 416 -16.20 -0.64 7.07
C VAL A 416 -14.82 -0.67 7.75
N LEU A 417 -13.78 -1.17 7.08
CA LEU A 417 -12.39 -1.13 7.56
C LEU A 417 -11.94 0.32 7.83
N SER A 418 -12.18 1.22 6.87
CA SER A 418 -11.83 2.64 7.02
C SER A 418 -12.62 3.36 8.12
N GLU A 419 -13.90 3.03 8.28
CA GLU A 419 -14.78 3.68 9.25
C GLU A 419 -14.55 3.15 10.68
N ARG A 420 -14.50 1.83 10.87
CA ARG A 420 -14.43 1.19 12.18
C ARG A 420 -13.01 1.05 12.70
N ILE A 421 -12.10 0.51 11.90
CA ILE A 421 -10.73 0.20 12.34
C ILE A 421 -9.86 1.45 12.28
N VAL A 422 -9.90 2.20 11.17
CA VAL A 422 -9.00 3.36 10.97
C VAL A 422 -9.55 4.64 11.62
N LEU A 423 -10.81 5.01 11.37
CA LEU A 423 -11.39 6.26 11.88
C LEU A 423 -11.90 6.16 13.33
N GLN A 424 -12.63 5.10 13.67
CA GLN A 424 -13.14 4.89 15.04
C GLN A 424 -12.15 4.13 15.96
N GLY A 425 -11.05 3.61 15.40
CA GLY A 425 -9.97 2.97 16.16
C GLY A 425 -10.34 1.62 16.80
N GLU A 426 -11.45 1.00 16.40
CA GLU A 426 -11.98 -0.23 16.98
C GLU A 426 -11.02 -1.42 16.77
N LYS A 427 -10.92 -2.30 17.79
CA LYS A 427 -10.03 -3.48 17.79
C LYS A 427 -10.77 -4.67 18.39
N SER A 428 -10.74 -5.81 17.70
CA SER A 428 -11.42 -7.04 18.14
C SER A 428 -10.84 -8.26 17.43
N LEU A 429 -11.11 -9.46 17.98
CA LEU A 429 -10.77 -10.71 17.31
C LEU A 429 -11.55 -10.92 15.99
N ASP A 430 -12.76 -10.35 15.86
CA ASP A 430 -13.53 -10.34 14.61
C ASP A 430 -12.83 -9.51 13.51
N TYR A 431 -12.28 -8.35 13.88
CA TYR A 431 -11.49 -7.54 12.95
C TYR A 431 -10.18 -8.23 12.54
N VAL A 432 -9.45 -8.84 13.49
CA VAL A 432 -8.26 -9.65 13.20
C VAL A 432 -8.58 -10.80 12.24
N GLN A 433 -9.64 -11.57 12.52
CA GLN A 433 -10.00 -12.75 11.73
C GLN A 433 -10.58 -12.39 10.36
N GLY A 434 -11.36 -11.32 10.25
CA GLY A 434 -11.83 -10.82 8.95
C GLY A 434 -10.71 -10.25 8.09
N LEU A 435 -9.71 -9.58 8.68
CA LEU A 435 -8.50 -9.17 7.97
C LEU A 435 -7.71 -10.38 7.47
N LEU A 436 -7.52 -11.41 8.32
CA LEU A 436 -6.85 -12.67 7.93
C LEU A 436 -7.52 -13.34 6.72
N VAL A 437 -8.84 -13.55 6.77
CA VAL A 437 -9.60 -14.18 5.67
C VAL A 437 -9.60 -13.30 4.41
N TYR A 438 -9.74 -11.98 4.55
CA TYR A 438 -9.71 -11.06 3.41
C TYR A 438 -8.32 -10.96 2.75
N LEU A 439 -7.23 -11.05 3.51
CA LEU A 439 -5.86 -11.07 2.98
C LEU A 439 -5.53 -12.40 2.30
N ALA A 440 -5.97 -13.53 2.86
CA ALA A 440 -5.72 -14.86 2.30
C ALA A 440 -6.34 -15.07 0.90
N TRP A 441 -7.44 -14.38 0.60
CA TRP A 441 -8.07 -14.37 -0.74
C TRP A 441 -8.22 -12.94 -1.27
N HIS A 442 -7.18 -12.12 -1.14
CA HIS A 442 -7.24 -10.71 -1.52
C HIS A 442 -7.57 -10.55 -3.01
N PRO A 443 -8.62 -9.79 -3.39
CA PRO A 443 -9.10 -9.74 -4.77
C PRO A 443 -8.28 -8.75 -5.62
N ILE A 444 -7.02 -9.13 -5.88
CA ILE A 444 -6.01 -8.35 -6.63
C ILE A 444 -6.49 -7.86 -8.01
N HIS A 445 -7.35 -8.64 -8.68
CA HIS A 445 -7.93 -8.32 -9.99
C HIS A 445 -8.82 -7.06 -9.99
N ILE A 446 -9.39 -6.66 -8.84
CA ILE A 446 -10.35 -5.53 -8.77
C ILE A 446 -9.63 -4.17 -8.84
N ARG A 447 -8.41 -4.08 -8.29
CA ARG A 447 -7.57 -2.86 -8.31
C ARG A 447 -6.08 -3.25 -8.39
N PRO A 448 -5.61 -3.80 -9.52
CA PRO A 448 -4.23 -4.27 -9.67
C PRO A 448 -3.19 -3.18 -9.40
N LEU A 449 -3.37 -1.95 -9.90
CA LEU A 449 -2.43 -0.84 -9.63
C LEU A 449 -2.56 -0.25 -8.22
N ASN A 450 -3.79 -0.15 -7.70
CA ASN A 450 -4.10 0.45 -6.39
C ASN A 450 -4.27 -0.62 -5.31
N ASN A 451 -3.34 -1.57 -5.28
CA ASN A 451 -3.30 -2.67 -4.31
C ASN A 451 -2.93 -2.16 -2.90
N GLN A 452 -3.72 -2.53 -1.88
CA GLN A 452 -3.55 -2.10 -0.48
C GLN A 452 -3.23 -3.25 0.50
N LEU A 453 -2.84 -4.41 -0.04
CA LEU A 453 -2.51 -5.63 0.71
C LEU A 453 -1.54 -5.39 1.88
N PHE A 454 -0.46 -4.64 1.65
CA PHE A 454 0.55 -4.35 2.68
C PHE A 454 0.03 -3.46 3.79
N GLN A 455 -0.75 -2.43 3.46
CA GLN A 455 -1.35 -1.52 4.42
C GLN A 455 -2.32 -2.29 5.34
N TYR A 456 -3.12 -3.20 4.78
CA TYR A 456 -4.04 -4.04 5.55
C TYR A 456 -3.29 -5.09 6.40
N LEU A 457 -2.15 -5.63 5.92
CA LEU A 457 -1.28 -6.50 6.70
C LEU A 457 -0.67 -5.78 7.92
N GLN A 458 -0.21 -4.52 7.76
CA GLN A 458 0.31 -3.74 8.90
C GLN A 458 -0.80 -3.39 9.91
N ILE A 459 -2.03 -3.12 9.45
CA ILE A 459 -3.20 -2.94 10.35
C ILE A 459 -3.47 -4.22 11.14
N LEU A 460 -3.46 -5.40 10.49
CA LEU A 460 -3.61 -6.70 11.14
C LEU A 460 -2.50 -6.92 12.20
N ARG A 461 -1.23 -6.70 11.83
CA ARG A 461 -0.09 -6.86 12.73
C ARG A 461 -0.13 -5.92 13.93
N SER A 462 -0.51 -4.65 13.73
CA SER A 462 -0.73 -3.71 14.84
C SER A 462 -1.83 -4.22 15.77
N MET A 463 -2.97 -4.63 15.22
CA MET A 463 -4.12 -5.07 16.01
C MET A 463 -3.85 -6.35 16.81
N LEU A 464 -3.03 -7.28 16.29
CA LEU A 464 -2.57 -8.46 17.03
C LEU A 464 -1.75 -8.07 18.27
N SER A 465 -0.88 -7.06 18.15
CA SER A 465 -0.06 -6.53 19.24
C SER A 465 -0.89 -5.73 20.24
N ASP A 466 -1.80 -4.87 19.77
CA ASP A 466 -2.72 -4.08 20.61
C ASP A 466 -3.63 -4.97 21.48
N LEU A 467 -4.11 -6.09 20.92
CA LEU A 467 -4.93 -7.08 21.62
C LEU A 467 -4.10 -8.08 22.46
N ARG A 468 -2.77 -8.01 22.35
CA ARG A 468 -1.78 -8.92 22.95
C ARG A 468 -2.08 -10.40 22.71
N LEU A 469 -2.29 -10.75 21.44
CA LEU A 469 -2.56 -12.13 21.01
C LEU A 469 -1.25 -12.94 20.84
N ASP A 470 -0.13 -12.25 20.63
CA ASP A 470 1.25 -12.73 20.76
C ASP A 470 1.55 -13.32 22.14
N GLN A 471 0.95 -12.78 23.21
CA GLN A 471 1.14 -13.22 24.59
C GLN A 471 0.11 -14.27 25.05
N LYS A 472 -0.76 -14.75 24.15
CA LYS A 472 -1.88 -15.66 24.45
C LYS A 472 -1.89 -16.93 23.60
N LEU A 473 -0.72 -17.42 23.19
CA LEU A 473 -0.58 -18.57 22.28
C LEU A 473 -1.09 -19.91 22.86
N TYR A 474 -1.48 -19.95 24.14
CA TYR A 474 -2.25 -21.04 24.74
C TYR A 474 -3.74 -21.04 24.29
N GLU A 475 -4.29 -19.91 23.87
CA GLU A 475 -5.62 -19.81 23.27
C GLU A 475 -5.55 -20.17 21.78
N THR A 476 -6.22 -21.25 21.36
CA THR A 476 -6.20 -21.72 19.96
C THR A 476 -6.52 -20.61 18.95
N ALA A 477 -7.49 -19.74 19.24
CA ALA A 477 -7.87 -18.66 18.33
C ALA A 477 -6.81 -17.54 18.23
N ALA A 478 -6.08 -17.24 19.31
CA ALA A 478 -4.98 -16.28 19.30
C ALA A 478 -3.76 -16.89 18.57
N ARG A 479 -3.41 -18.14 18.90
CA ARG A 479 -2.35 -18.90 18.22
C ARG A 479 -2.60 -18.99 16.71
N ASN A 480 -3.79 -19.42 16.30
CA ASN A 480 -4.14 -19.57 14.88
C ASN A 480 -4.11 -18.21 14.17
N ALA A 481 -4.54 -17.12 14.82
CA ALA A 481 -4.44 -15.77 14.24
C ALA A 481 -2.99 -15.27 14.08
N CYS A 482 -2.12 -15.51 15.07
CA CYS A 482 -0.69 -15.20 14.98
C CYS A 482 -0.01 -16.03 13.88
N LEU A 483 -0.25 -17.35 13.85
CA LEU A 483 0.26 -18.23 12.79
C LEU A 483 -0.22 -17.78 11.40
N GLY A 484 -1.49 -17.45 11.22
CA GLY A 484 -2.02 -16.93 9.96
C GLY A 484 -1.36 -15.61 9.55
N CYS A 485 -1.11 -14.71 10.50
CA CYS A 485 -0.40 -13.46 10.24
C CYS A 485 1.07 -13.72 9.88
N TYR A 486 1.77 -14.64 10.55
CA TYR A 486 3.12 -15.05 10.16
C TYR A 486 3.15 -15.60 8.74
N ASN A 487 2.23 -16.51 8.41
CA ASN A 487 2.16 -17.15 7.10
C ASN A 487 1.94 -16.13 5.97
N LEU A 488 1.02 -15.18 6.16
CA LEU A 488 0.81 -14.08 5.20
C LEU A 488 2.00 -13.12 5.15
N SER A 489 2.57 -12.75 6.30
CA SER A 489 3.69 -11.78 6.32
C SER A 489 4.93 -12.37 5.66
N SER A 490 5.29 -13.62 5.97
CA SER A 490 6.37 -14.38 5.35
C SER A 490 6.19 -14.48 3.82
N LEU A 491 5.01 -14.91 3.37
CA LEU A 491 4.67 -15.02 1.95
C LEU A 491 4.83 -13.68 1.21
N LEU A 492 4.40 -12.58 1.81
CA LEU A 492 4.36 -11.26 1.19
C LEU A 492 5.69 -10.50 1.28
N SER A 493 6.45 -10.65 2.37
CA SER A 493 7.80 -10.11 2.48
C SER A 493 8.77 -10.75 1.48
N LEU A 494 8.59 -12.03 1.16
CA LEU A 494 9.43 -12.75 0.20
C LEU A 494 8.94 -12.55 -1.24
N GLY A 495 7.64 -12.65 -1.50
CA GLY A 495 7.08 -12.43 -2.84
C GLY A 495 7.31 -11.02 -3.37
N PHE A 496 7.18 -10.00 -2.51
CA PHE A 496 7.29 -8.58 -2.90
C PHE A 496 8.51 -7.88 -2.27
N GLN A 497 9.49 -8.64 -1.77
CA GLN A 497 10.76 -8.18 -1.19
C GLN A 497 10.70 -7.14 -0.06
N ARG A 498 9.52 -6.93 0.53
CA ARG A 498 9.30 -5.99 1.63
C ARG A 498 9.73 -6.60 2.94
N ARG A 499 11.05 -6.53 3.18
CA ARG A 499 11.72 -6.92 4.43
C ARG A 499 11.01 -6.29 5.64
N SER A 500 10.78 -7.10 6.66
CA SER A 500 10.33 -6.61 7.96
C SER A 500 11.16 -7.25 9.08
N ASP A 501 12.28 -6.63 9.40
CA ASP A 501 13.05 -6.95 10.60
C ASP A 501 12.19 -6.65 11.83
N SER A 502 11.92 -7.69 12.62
CA SER A 502 10.71 -7.73 13.42
C SER A 502 10.82 -8.74 14.56
N THR A 503 10.96 -8.24 15.79
CA THR A 503 10.92 -9.06 17.01
C THR A 503 9.65 -9.92 17.12
N PHE A 504 8.53 -9.49 16.51
CA PHE A 504 7.29 -10.25 16.39
C PHE A 504 7.41 -11.48 15.46
N TYR A 505 8.27 -11.44 14.43
CA TYR A 505 8.56 -12.62 13.61
C TYR A 505 9.38 -13.63 14.41
N ASP A 506 10.44 -13.18 15.07
CA ASP A 506 11.33 -14.05 15.85
C ASP A 506 10.55 -14.72 17.00
N SER A 507 9.71 -13.96 17.70
CA SER A 507 8.82 -14.49 18.74
C SER A 507 7.83 -15.53 18.21
N MET A 508 7.21 -15.32 17.04
CA MET A 508 6.33 -16.32 16.43
C MET A 508 7.10 -17.53 15.91
N LYS A 509 8.33 -17.34 15.42
CA LYS A 509 9.21 -18.41 14.96
C LYS A 509 9.57 -19.34 16.12
N SER A 510 10.05 -18.79 17.24
CA SER A 510 10.34 -19.59 18.44
C SER A 510 9.10 -20.30 18.97
N ALA A 511 7.92 -19.67 18.95
CA ALA A 511 6.68 -20.34 19.36
C ALA A 511 6.25 -21.49 18.40
N ILE A 512 6.51 -21.38 17.09
CA ILE A 512 6.35 -22.48 16.14
C ILE A 512 7.32 -23.61 16.49
N GLU A 513 8.58 -23.30 16.74
CA GLU A 513 9.63 -24.27 17.07
C GLU A 513 9.34 -24.99 18.40
N GLU A 514 8.98 -24.27 19.46
CA GLU A 514 8.57 -24.82 20.76
C GLU A 514 7.37 -25.78 20.63
N THR A 515 6.35 -25.41 19.85
CA THR A 515 5.17 -26.27 19.62
C THR A 515 5.45 -27.50 18.76
N THR A 516 6.67 -27.69 18.23
CA THR A 516 7.09 -28.97 17.62
C THR A 516 7.60 -30.01 18.62
N THR A 517 7.84 -29.64 19.89
CA THR A 517 8.43 -30.55 20.89
C THR A 517 7.43 -31.50 21.56
N ASP A 518 6.13 -31.21 21.51
CA ASP A 518 5.07 -32.15 21.93
C ASP A 518 4.43 -32.80 20.69
N ASP A 519 4.70 -34.10 20.50
CA ASP A 519 4.37 -34.92 19.31
C ASP A 519 2.86 -34.94 18.94
N LYS A 520 2.01 -34.51 19.87
CA LYS A 520 0.54 -34.48 19.78
C LYS A 520 -0.02 -33.37 18.86
N HIS A 521 0.79 -32.42 18.38
CA HIS A 521 0.30 -31.20 17.72
C HIS A 521 0.70 -31.01 16.24
N HIS A 522 0.72 -32.12 15.49
CA HIS A 522 0.77 -32.16 14.03
C HIS A 522 -0.55 -31.68 13.34
N SER A 523 -1.04 -30.48 13.69
CA SER A 523 -2.22 -29.89 13.04
C SER A 523 -1.88 -29.26 11.69
N HIS A 524 -2.88 -29.12 10.81
CA HIS A 524 -2.71 -28.55 9.47
C HIS A 524 -2.13 -27.11 9.53
N GLN A 525 -2.57 -26.28 10.48
CA GLN A 525 -2.02 -24.94 10.72
C GLN A 525 -0.53 -24.96 11.06
N THR A 526 -0.12 -25.86 11.98
CA THR A 526 1.29 -26.02 12.38
C THR A 526 2.13 -26.50 11.21
N MET A 527 1.65 -27.49 10.44
CA MET A 527 2.38 -28.01 9.28
C MET A 527 2.56 -26.95 8.19
N LEU A 528 1.53 -26.22 7.79
CA LEU A 528 1.65 -25.11 6.82
C LEU A 528 2.63 -24.04 7.30
N SER A 529 2.62 -23.72 8.60
CA SER A 529 3.55 -22.76 9.21
C SER A 529 5.00 -23.24 9.17
N ARG A 530 5.24 -24.53 9.42
CA ARG A 530 6.58 -25.15 9.29
C ARG A 530 7.06 -25.18 7.85
N THR A 531 6.19 -25.53 6.89
CA THR A 531 6.52 -25.52 5.46
C THR A 531 6.85 -24.10 4.99
N GLN A 532 6.10 -23.09 5.44
CA GLN A 532 6.39 -21.67 5.18
C GLN A 532 7.73 -21.22 5.81
N MET A 533 7.99 -21.61 7.05
CA MET A 533 9.22 -21.25 7.78
C MET A 533 10.46 -21.85 7.14
N LEU A 534 10.38 -23.09 6.66
CA LEU A 534 11.46 -23.71 5.89
C LEU A 534 11.65 -22.99 4.54
N TRP A 535 10.55 -22.68 3.83
CA TRP A 535 10.62 -21.97 2.55
C TRP A 535 11.26 -20.58 2.68
N GLU A 536 10.90 -19.84 3.73
CA GLU A 536 11.54 -18.58 4.12
C GLU A 536 13.01 -18.77 4.50
N THR A 537 13.38 -19.88 5.16
CA THR A 537 14.77 -20.15 5.55
C THR A 537 15.64 -20.47 4.32
N VAL A 538 15.13 -21.23 3.35
CA VAL A 538 15.82 -21.47 2.06
C VAL A 538 16.01 -20.16 1.30
N ALA A 539 14.94 -19.37 1.13
CA ALA A 539 14.99 -18.10 0.41
C ALA A 539 15.95 -17.07 1.05
N ARG A 540 15.93 -16.94 2.39
CA ARG A 540 16.87 -16.08 3.12
C ARG A 540 18.32 -16.58 3.03
N ALA A 541 18.55 -17.89 3.01
CA ALA A 541 19.91 -18.44 2.89
C ALA A 541 20.55 -18.12 1.53
N SER A 542 19.76 -18.00 0.45
CA SER A 542 20.26 -17.58 -0.87
C SER A 542 20.66 -16.10 -0.93
N GLU A 543 20.20 -15.25 -0.01
CA GLU A 543 20.65 -13.85 0.08
C GLU A 543 22.02 -13.69 0.77
N GLN A 544 22.46 -14.68 1.56
CA GLN A 544 23.56 -14.53 2.53
C GLN A 544 24.93 -15.10 2.09
N GLY A 545 25.00 -15.74 0.92
CA GLY A 545 26.22 -16.12 0.17
C GLY A 545 27.50 -16.43 0.97
N GLY A 546 27.74 -17.69 1.32
CA GLY A 546 28.98 -18.11 1.98
C GLY A 546 29.26 -19.62 1.96
N ASP A 547 30.48 -20.01 2.37
CA ASP A 547 31.12 -21.32 2.12
C ASP A 547 30.40 -22.57 2.64
N ASN A 548 29.37 -22.42 3.49
CA ASN A 548 28.60 -23.56 4.00
C ASN A 548 27.44 -24.00 3.08
N LEU A 549 27.26 -23.35 1.92
CA LEU A 549 26.15 -23.58 0.98
C LEU A 549 25.81 -25.06 0.70
N PRO A 550 26.76 -25.98 0.44
CA PRO A 550 26.41 -27.39 0.15
C PRO A 550 25.84 -28.13 1.36
N LYS A 551 26.28 -27.77 2.57
CA LYS A 551 25.77 -28.32 3.83
C LYS A 551 24.35 -27.85 4.11
N CYS A 552 24.06 -26.59 3.78
CA CYS A 552 22.70 -26.03 3.84
C CYS A 552 21.76 -26.78 2.89
N SER A 553 22.15 -26.98 1.63
CA SER A 553 21.35 -27.73 0.64
C SER A 553 20.99 -29.14 1.11
N LEU A 554 21.95 -29.92 1.64
CA LEU A 554 21.66 -31.25 2.18
C LEU A 554 20.72 -31.19 3.41
N SER A 555 20.93 -30.22 4.30
CA SER A 555 20.06 -30.00 5.47
C SER A 555 18.62 -29.66 5.07
N PHE A 556 18.42 -28.84 4.03
CA PHE A 556 17.09 -28.49 3.52
C PHE A 556 16.39 -29.71 2.90
N HIS A 557 17.08 -30.53 2.10
CA HIS A 557 16.49 -31.76 1.55
C HIS A 557 16.05 -32.73 2.66
N LEU A 558 16.85 -32.92 3.72
CA LEU A 558 16.48 -33.76 4.86
C LEU A 558 15.27 -33.20 5.64
N GLN A 559 15.17 -31.87 5.81
CA GLN A 559 14.01 -31.23 6.44
C GLN A 559 12.74 -31.30 5.58
N ILE A 560 12.86 -31.21 4.25
CA ILE A 560 11.76 -31.44 3.32
C ILE A 560 11.27 -32.89 3.43
N GLN A 561 12.18 -33.86 3.48
CA GLN A 561 11.85 -35.28 3.62
C GLN A 561 11.18 -35.61 4.96
N ASP A 562 11.63 -34.98 6.06
CA ASP A 562 10.99 -35.08 7.39
C ASP A 562 9.55 -34.54 7.38
N LEU A 563 9.33 -33.38 6.77
CA LEU A 563 7.99 -32.79 6.64
C LEU A 563 7.09 -33.62 5.70
N GLU A 564 7.62 -34.09 4.58
CA GLU A 564 6.93 -34.94 3.61
C GLU A 564 6.48 -36.27 4.25
N GLY A 565 7.36 -36.93 5.02
CA GLY A 565 7.03 -38.15 5.76
C GLY A 565 6.00 -37.96 6.89
N LYS A 566 5.74 -36.71 7.33
CA LYS A 566 4.73 -36.36 8.34
C LYS A 566 3.37 -35.97 7.75
N ILE A 567 3.28 -35.79 6.44
CA ILE A 567 2.02 -35.43 5.76
C ILE A 567 1.27 -36.71 5.34
N ARG A 568 0.04 -36.88 5.84
CA ARG A 568 -0.87 -37.93 5.37
C ARG A 568 -1.52 -37.51 4.05
N PHE A 569 -0.87 -37.83 2.93
CA PHE A 569 -1.31 -37.42 1.59
C PHE A 569 -2.69 -37.95 1.15
N ASP A 570 -3.24 -38.96 1.84
CA ASP A 570 -4.59 -39.50 1.59
C ASP A 570 -5.72 -38.58 2.08
N ALA A 571 -5.40 -37.55 2.88
CA ALA A 571 -6.39 -36.60 3.36
C ALA A 571 -6.75 -35.56 2.27
N PRO A 572 -8.04 -35.24 2.04
CA PRO A 572 -8.43 -34.18 1.09
C PRO A 572 -7.79 -32.81 1.38
N GLU A 573 -7.44 -32.57 2.64
CA GLU A 573 -6.77 -31.36 3.08
C GLU A 573 -5.29 -31.26 2.69
N ALA A 574 -4.64 -32.37 2.32
CA ALA A 574 -3.21 -32.41 2.03
C ALA A 574 -2.79 -31.64 0.77
N ALA A 575 -3.73 -31.11 -0.02
CA ALA A 575 -3.44 -30.39 -1.26
C ALA A 575 -2.56 -29.13 -1.04
N SER A 576 -2.93 -28.23 -0.13
CA SER A 576 -2.15 -27.01 0.16
C SER A 576 -0.75 -27.35 0.68
N LEU A 577 -0.65 -28.36 1.56
CA LEU A 577 0.61 -28.90 2.05
C LEU A 577 1.47 -29.50 0.92
N ARG A 578 0.89 -30.27 0.00
CA ARG A 578 1.63 -30.91 -1.11
C ARG A 578 2.10 -29.90 -2.16
N ILE A 579 1.29 -28.90 -2.51
CA ILE A 579 1.74 -27.76 -3.34
C ILE A 579 2.91 -27.04 -2.65
N SER A 580 2.81 -26.82 -1.34
CA SER A 580 3.88 -26.16 -0.56
C SER A 580 5.17 -26.98 -0.47
N ILE A 581 5.10 -28.30 -0.34
CA ILE A 581 6.28 -29.20 -0.35
C ILE A 581 6.93 -29.24 -1.75
N LEU A 582 6.15 -29.30 -2.83
CA LEU A 582 6.69 -29.30 -4.19
C LEU A 582 7.32 -27.95 -4.54
N SER A 583 6.71 -26.83 -4.12
CA SER A 583 7.31 -25.49 -4.26
C SER A 583 8.62 -25.36 -3.47
N LEU A 584 8.71 -25.99 -2.29
CA LEU A 584 9.95 -26.12 -1.51
C LEU A 584 11.03 -26.90 -2.27
N LYS A 585 10.68 -28.01 -2.91
CA LYS A 585 11.63 -28.81 -3.71
C LYS A 585 12.15 -28.03 -4.92
N VAL A 586 11.28 -27.33 -5.65
CA VAL A 586 11.67 -26.42 -6.75
C VAL A 586 12.67 -25.37 -6.27
N VAL A 587 12.36 -24.64 -5.20
CA VAL A 587 13.24 -23.56 -4.70
C VAL A 587 14.56 -24.12 -4.14
N THR A 588 14.54 -25.28 -3.48
CA THR A 588 15.76 -25.92 -2.96
C THR A 588 16.63 -26.50 -4.08
N ALA A 589 16.04 -27.00 -5.17
CA ALA A 589 16.77 -27.45 -6.35
C ALA A 589 17.31 -26.28 -7.20
N TYR A 590 16.67 -25.10 -7.14
CA TYR A 590 17.20 -23.86 -7.74
C TYR A 590 18.24 -23.15 -6.87
N PHE A 591 18.35 -23.49 -5.58
CA PHE A 591 19.22 -22.83 -4.61
C PHE A 591 20.69 -22.62 -5.08
N PRO A 592 21.39 -23.59 -5.70
CA PRO A 592 22.77 -23.37 -6.19
C PRO A 592 22.89 -22.23 -7.21
N TRP A 593 21.87 -22.07 -8.07
CA TRP A 593 21.86 -21.12 -9.18
C TRP A 593 21.77 -19.67 -8.73
N THR A 594 21.13 -19.42 -7.58
CA THR A 594 20.97 -18.07 -7.01
C THR A 594 22.30 -17.41 -6.65
N VAL A 595 23.32 -18.21 -6.30
CA VAL A 595 24.61 -17.73 -5.77
C VAL A 595 25.58 -17.30 -6.88
N HIS A 596 25.35 -17.69 -8.12
CA HIS A 596 26.20 -17.30 -9.26
C HIS A 596 25.85 -15.93 -9.87
N ARG A 597 24.94 -15.16 -9.26
CA ARG A 597 24.62 -13.79 -9.65
C ARG A 597 25.56 -12.82 -8.92
N PRO A 598 26.48 -12.11 -9.60
CA PRO A 598 27.44 -11.23 -8.92
C PRO A 598 26.73 -10.00 -8.33
N SER A 599 26.64 -9.93 -7.01
CA SER A 599 26.17 -8.74 -6.29
C SER A 599 27.01 -7.52 -6.67
N SER A 600 26.34 -6.44 -7.06
CA SER A 600 26.98 -5.19 -7.51
C SER A 600 27.55 -4.33 -6.36
N SER A 601 27.47 -4.81 -5.12
CA SER A 601 28.02 -4.19 -3.91
C SER A 601 29.24 -4.95 -3.41
N HIS A 602 30.31 -4.23 -3.07
CA HIS A 602 31.60 -4.73 -2.54
C HIS A 602 32.51 -5.49 -3.54
N ARG A 603 33.11 -4.75 -4.48
CA ARG A 603 34.48 -5.06 -4.94
C ARG A 603 35.49 -4.46 -3.98
N SER A 604 36.13 -5.28 -3.14
CA SER A 604 37.29 -4.89 -2.34
C SER A 604 38.16 -6.12 -2.02
N SER A 605 39.48 -5.94 -2.01
CA SER A 605 40.54 -6.98 -1.93
C SER A 605 40.77 -7.78 -3.22
N SER A 606 42.00 -8.30 -3.35
CA SER A 606 42.59 -8.72 -4.62
C SER A 606 43.17 -10.14 -4.52
N GLU A 607 42.42 -11.15 -4.99
CA GLU A 607 42.98 -12.44 -5.38
C GLU A 607 41.99 -13.19 -6.31
N PRO A 608 42.43 -13.75 -7.45
CA PRO A 608 41.55 -14.44 -8.39
C PRO A 608 41.35 -15.92 -8.02
N CYS A 609 40.79 -16.19 -6.84
CA CYS A 609 40.37 -17.55 -6.47
C CYS A 609 39.03 -17.89 -7.15
N ALA A 610 39.09 -18.24 -8.43
CA ALA A 610 37.91 -18.68 -9.19
C ALA A 610 37.57 -20.15 -8.84
N PRO A 611 36.38 -20.44 -8.28
CA PRO A 611 35.97 -21.81 -8.01
C PRO A 611 35.73 -22.57 -9.33
N GLN A 612 36.43 -23.69 -9.52
CA GLN A 612 36.37 -24.52 -10.73
C GLN A 612 35.10 -25.39 -10.78
N TYR A 613 33.93 -24.77 -10.93
CA TYR A 613 32.67 -25.48 -11.19
C TYR A 613 32.64 -26.07 -12.60
N GLN A 614 32.21 -27.33 -12.73
CA GLN A 614 32.26 -28.04 -14.01
C GLN A 614 30.92 -27.98 -14.78
N PRO A 615 30.91 -27.74 -16.10
CA PRO A 615 29.68 -27.66 -16.90
C PRO A 615 28.76 -28.89 -16.81
N VAL A 616 29.34 -30.08 -16.57
CA VAL A 616 28.60 -31.34 -16.43
C VAL A 616 27.77 -31.39 -15.15
N GLU A 617 28.27 -30.79 -14.06
CA GLU A 617 27.56 -30.72 -12.77
C GLU A 617 26.39 -29.74 -12.88
N ASN A 618 26.64 -28.55 -13.44
CA ASN A 618 25.61 -27.56 -13.77
C ASN A 618 24.48 -28.19 -14.63
N LEU A 619 24.82 -28.96 -15.67
CA LEU A 619 23.82 -29.60 -16.53
C LEU A 619 23.03 -30.73 -15.81
N LYS A 620 23.64 -31.41 -14.84
CA LYS A 620 22.96 -32.40 -13.97
C LYS A 620 22.00 -31.70 -13.00
N GLU A 621 22.42 -30.62 -12.37
CA GLU A 621 21.59 -29.85 -11.44
C GLU A 621 20.41 -29.17 -12.14
N ALA A 622 20.62 -28.61 -13.34
CA ALA A 622 19.56 -28.01 -14.14
C ALA A 622 18.49 -29.04 -14.54
N ARG A 623 18.90 -30.28 -14.88
CA ARG A 623 17.99 -31.41 -15.11
C ARG A 623 17.24 -31.81 -13.84
N SER A 624 17.88 -31.76 -12.66
CA SER A 624 17.24 -32.06 -11.37
C SER A 624 16.18 -31.01 -11.01
N CYS A 625 16.50 -29.72 -11.13
CA CYS A 625 15.53 -28.65 -10.85
C CYS A 625 14.37 -28.65 -11.87
N LEU A 626 14.65 -28.92 -13.15
CA LEU A 626 13.58 -29.15 -14.13
C LEU A 626 12.67 -30.31 -13.73
N ALA A 627 13.21 -31.42 -13.19
CA ALA A 627 12.39 -32.54 -12.73
C ALA A 627 11.47 -32.18 -11.56
N GLU A 628 11.93 -31.39 -10.58
CA GLU A 628 11.07 -30.88 -9.50
C GLU A 628 10.01 -29.89 -10.00
N ILE A 629 10.35 -29.05 -10.99
CA ILE A 629 9.38 -28.16 -11.66
C ILE A 629 8.31 -28.96 -12.40
N GLN A 630 8.68 -30.03 -13.09
CA GLN A 630 7.72 -30.96 -13.69
C GLN A 630 6.86 -31.61 -12.62
N GLY A 631 7.43 -32.12 -11.53
CA GLY A 631 6.68 -32.72 -10.41
C GLY A 631 5.70 -31.74 -9.75
N PHE A 632 6.04 -30.44 -9.69
CA PHE A 632 5.10 -29.40 -9.28
C PHE A 632 3.95 -29.26 -10.29
N PHE A 633 4.22 -29.05 -11.58
CA PHE A 633 3.16 -28.88 -12.59
C PHE A 633 2.29 -30.12 -12.76
N ASP A 634 2.88 -31.32 -12.81
CA ASP A 634 2.16 -32.60 -12.90
C ASP A 634 1.18 -32.76 -11.73
N TYR A 635 1.59 -32.41 -10.50
CA TYR A 635 0.68 -32.46 -9.35
C TYR A 635 -0.35 -31.31 -9.35
N PHE A 636 0.08 -30.07 -9.60
CA PHE A 636 -0.82 -28.90 -9.61
C PHE A 636 -1.92 -29.06 -10.66
N LEU A 637 -1.59 -29.67 -11.81
CA LEU A 637 -2.54 -30.05 -12.85
C LEU A 637 -3.32 -31.34 -12.50
N SER A 638 -2.81 -32.25 -11.67
CA SER A 638 -3.64 -33.38 -11.18
C SER A 638 -4.82 -32.95 -10.28
N ILE A 639 -4.85 -31.69 -9.82
CA ILE A 639 -5.94 -31.13 -9.03
C ILE A 639 -7.10 -30.74 -9.97
N PRO A 640 -8.34 -31.22 -9.73
CA PRO A 640 -9.50 -30.86 -10.55
C PRO A 640 -9.73 -29.34 -10.66
N PRO A 641 -10.05 -28.79 -11.85
CA PRO A 641 -10.21 -27.34 -12.04
C PRO A 641 -11.25 -26.69 -11.12
N ASP A 642 -12.32 -27.39 -10.73
CA ASP A 642 -13.33 -26.90 -9.78
C ASP A 642 -12.74 -26.51 -8.41
N ARG A 643 -11.52 -26.98 -8.09
CA ARG A 643 -10.84 -26.66 -6.84
C ARG A 643 -10.04 -25.37 -6.86
N TYR A 644 -9.70 -24.86 -8.03
CA TYR A 644 -8.89 -23.64 -8.18
C TYR A 644 -9.65 -22.40 -7.64
N ILE A 645 -10.99 -22.44 -7.61
CA ILE A 645 -11.82 -21.38 -7.00
C ILE A 645 -11.64 -21.27 -5.48
N TYR A 646 -11.09 -22.30 -4.82
CA TYR A 646 -10.81 -22.33 -3.39
C TYR A 646 -9.38 -21.89 -3.03
N PHE A 647 -8.43 -21.95 -3.97
CA PHE A 647 -7.01 -21.63 -3.74
C PHE A 647 -6.83 -20.24 -3.13
N SER A 648 -5.94 -20.14 -2.15
CA SER A 648 -5.58 -18.89 -1.49
C SER A 648 -4.41 -18.22 -2.20
N LEU A 649 -4.04 -17.01 -1.77
CA LEU A 649 -2.88 -16.29 -2.26
C LEU A 649 -1.57 -17.09 -2.11
N ARG A 650 -1.50 -18.06 -1.17
CA ARG A 650 -0.39 -19.02 -1.03
C ARG A 650 -0.17 -19.83 -2.32
N GLU A 651 -1.20 -20.56 -2.75
CA GLU A 651 -1.11 -21.47 -3.88
C GLU A 651 -0.82 -20.71 -5.18
N TRP A 652 -1.45 -19.54 -5.36
CA TRP A 652 -1.20 -18.65 -6.49
C TRP A 652 0.23 -18.09 -6.51
N CYS A 653 0.76 -17.63 -5.37
CA CYS A 653 2.16 -17.20 -5.29
C CYS A 653 3.12 -18.36 -5.58
N GLN A 654 2.88 -19.56 -5.03
CA GLN A 654 3.71 -20.75 -5.27
C GLN A 654 3.74 -21.16 -6.75
N LEU A 655 2.60 -21.06 -7.45
CA LEU A 655 2.52 -21.24 -8.90
C LEU A 655 3.37 -20.20 -9.65
N ILE A 656 3.18 -18.90 -9.39
CA ILE A 656 3.91 -17.82 -10.07
C ILE A 656 5.42 -17.94 -9.84
N LEU A 657 5.84 -18.28 -8.62
CA LEU A 657 7.25 -18.48 -8.28
C LEU A 657 7.84 -19.69 -9.04
N THR A 658 7.11 -20.80 -9.16
CA THR A 658 7.54 -21.96 -9.96
C THR A 658 7.62 -21.62 -11.45
N ILE A 659 6.69 -20.83 -11.99
CA ILE A 659 6.74 -20.30 -13.37
C ILE A 659 7.98 -19.40 -13.56
N SER A 660 8.34 -18.59 -12.56
CA SER A 660 9.56 -17.78 -12.56
C SER A 660 10.82 -18.64 -12.64
N THR A 661 10.95 -19.65 -11.77
CA THR A 661 12.07 -20.60 -11.77
C THR A 661 12.18 -21.39 -13.07
N ALA A 662 11.06 -21.86 -13.62
CA ALA A 662 11.01 -22.48 -14.93
C ALA A 662 11.49 -21.54 -16.04
N SER A 663 11.12 -20.26 -15.96
CA SER A 663 11.53 -19.20 -16.89
C SER A 663 13.01 -18.82 -16.74
N GLN A 664 13.60 -18.89 -15.55
CA GLN A 664 15.04 -18.77 -15.39
C GLN A 664 15.75 -19.93 -16.09
N ILE A 665 15.46 -21.19 -15.75
CA ILE A 665 16.14 -22.36 -16.33
C ILE A 665 15.99 -22.44 -17.87
N CYS A 666 14.80 -22.15 -18.40
CA CYS A 666 14.55 -22.20 -19.84
C CYS A 666 15.30 -21.12 -20.65
N PHE A 667 15.81 -20.06 -20.02
CA PHE A 667 16.38 -18.89 -20.73
C PHE A 667 17.65 -18.32 -20.07
N LEU A 668 18.30 -19.07 -19.17
CA LEU A 668 19.55 -18.65 -18.54
C LEU A 668 20.68 -18.63 -19.58
N THR A 669 21.44 -17.53 -19.64
CA THR A 669 22.61 -17.38 -20.53
C THR A 669 23.90 -17.43 -19.70
N HIS A 670 24.71 -18.47 -19.90
CA HIS A 670 25.98 -18.67 -19.20
C HIS A 670 27.17 -18.41 -20.16
N PRO A 671 28.32 -17.87 -19.71
CA PRO A 671 29.47 -17.62 -20.59
C PRO A 671 30.16 -18.88 -21.16
N PHE A 672 29.72 -20.09 -20.76
CA PHE A 672 30.27 -21.38 -21.17
C PHE A 672 29.15 -22.37 -21.56
N MET A 673 28.20 -21.95 -22.42
CA MET A 673 27.13 -22.84 -22.88
C MET A 673 27.68 -23.81 -23.96
N ASP A 674 27.43 -25.11 -23.79
CA ASP A 674 27.75 -26.13 -24.79
C ASP A 674 26.49 -26.59 -25.55
N THR A 675 26.69 -27.46 -26.54
CA THR A 675 25.59 -28.02 -27.35
C THR A 675 24.58 -28.82 -26.50
N GLN A 676 25.04 -29.48 -25.43
CA GLN A 676 24.15 -30.27 -24.55
C GLN A 676 23.24 -29.37 -23.71
N TRP A 677 23.73 -28.20 -23.30
CA TRP A 677 22.97 -27.18 -22.61
C TRP A 677 21.90 -26.55 -23.52
N TYR A 678 22.25 -26.27 -24.78
CA TYR A 678 21.29 -25.75 -25.77
C TYR A 678 20.18 -26.77 -26.07
N GLU A 679 20.53 -28.04 -26.29
CA GLU A 679 19.55 -29.14 -26.40
C GLU A 679 18.64 -29.24 -25.17
N PHE A 680 19.22 -29.14 -23.97
CA PHE A 680 18.47 -29.16 -22.72
C PHE A 680 17.48 -27.99 -22.63
N GLN A 681 17.89 -26.78 -22.99
CA GLN A 681 17.00 -25.62 -22.97
C GLN A 681 15.85 -25.72 -23.99
N ILE A 682 16.08 -26.27 -25.19
CA ILE A 682 15.00 -26.54 -26.15
C ILE A 682 14.00 -27.54 -25.56
N LYS A 683 14.50 -28.65 -25.00
CA LYS A 683 13.68 -29.70 -24.36
C LYS A 683 12.94 -29.18 -23.11
N ALA A 684 13.52 -28.24 -22.38
CA ALA A 684 12.88 -27.55 -21.26
C ALA A 684 11.77 -26.60 -21.73
N ARG A 685 12.06 -25.66 -22.65
CA ARG A 685 11.08 -24.72 -23.21
C ARG A 685 9.83 -25.42 -23.74
N SER A 686 10.01 -26.47 -24.55
CA SER A 686 8.88 -27.23 -25.11
C SER A 686 8.04 -27.96 -24.07
N ARG A 687 8.63 -28.41 -22.95
CA ARG A 687 7.87 -29.04 -21.85
C ARG A 687 7.10 -28.01 -21.03
N ILE A 688 7.76 -26.91 -20.65
CA ILE A 688 7.14 -25.85 -19.85
C ILE A 688 6.03 -25.14 -20.63
N GLN A 689 6.19 -24.95 -21.94
CA GLN A 689 5.13 -24.43 -22.82
C GLN A 689 3.83 -25.26 -22.70
N ILE A 690 3.90 -26.59 -22.75
CA ILE A 690 2.70 -27.46 -22.66
C ILE A 690 1.98 -27.29 -21.31
N TYR A 691 2.72 -27.17 -20.20
CA TYR A 691 2.12 -26.91 -18.88
C TYR A 691 1.46 -25.53 -18.81
N LEU A 692 2.09 -24.50 -19.38
CA LEU A 692 1.56 -23.14 -19.43
C LEU A 692 0.31 -23.05 -20.33
N GLU A 693 0.28 -23.72 -21.48
CA GLU A 693 -0.89 -23.85 -22.36
C GLU A 693 -2.04 -24.59 -21.66
N SER A 694 -1.73 -25.63 -20.89
CA SER A 694 -2.71 -26.37 -20.08
C SER A 694 -3.33 -25.50 -18.98
N LEU A 695 -2.50 -24.70 -18.28
CA LEU A 695 -2.98 -23.72 -17.29
C LEU A 695 -3.84 -22.65 -17.95
N LEU A 696 -3.42 -22.10 -19.09
CA LEU A 696 -4.16 -21.07 -19.83
C LEU A 696 -5.57 -21.54 -20.18
N HIS A 697 -5.68 -22.76 -20.72
CA HIS A 697 -6.96 -23.38 -21.03
C HIS A 697 -7.89 -23.47 -19.80
N TRP A 698 -7.35 -23.73 -18.61
CA TRP A 698 -8.17 -23.79 -17.39
C TRP A 698 -8.51 -22.42 -16.82
N MET A 699 -7.62 -21.42 -16.90
CA MET A 699 -8.00 -20.05 -16.53
C MET A 699 -9.16 -19.56 -17.41
N SER A 700 -9.11 -19.84 -18.72
CA SER A 700 -10.21 -19.57 -19.65
C SER A 700 -11.49 -20.36 -19.33
N THR A 701 -11.36 -21.63 -18.93
CA THR A 701 -12.52 -22.49 -18.57
C THR A 701 -13.15 -22.13 -17.21
N LEU A 702 -12.38 -21.56 -16.28
CA LEU A 702 -12.81 -21.21 -14.93
C LEU A 702 -13.28 -19.75 -14.79
N SER A 703 -12.92 -18.89 -15.75
CA SER A 703 -13.43 -17.54 -15.82
C SER A 703 -14.93 -17.56 -16.14
N VAL A 704 -15.70 -16.82 -15.35
CA VAL A 704 -17.13 -16.55 -15.59
C VAL A 704 -17.33 -15.22 -16.32
N SER A 705 -16.25 -14.46 -16.49
CA SER A 705 -16.22 -13.14 -17.12
C SER A 705 -16.31 -13.27 -18.63
N LYS A 706 -17.13 -12.43 -19.26
CA LYS A 706 -17.21 -12.29 -20.71
C LYS A 706 -16.56 -10.98 -21.14
N ALA A 707 -16.27 -10.82 -22.43
CA ALA A 707 -15.83 -9.54 -22.98
C ALA A 707 -16.85 -8.43 -22.63
N GLY A 708 -16.38 -7.40 -21.92
CA GLY A 708 -17.18 -6.27 -21.42
C GLY A 708 -17.81 -6.43 -20.03
N ASP A 709 -17.79 -7.63 -19.42
CA ASP A 709 -18.17 -7.82 -18.01
C ASP A 709 -17.04 -7.38 -17.05
N ALA A 710 -17.34 -7.25 -15.76
CA ALA A 710 -16.30 -7.04 -14.75
C ALA A 710 -15.42 -8.30 -14.60
N PRO A 711 -14.09 -8.21 -14.78
CA PRO A 711 -13.25 -9.38 -14.83
C PRO A 711 -13.00 -10.01 -13.46
N ASP A 712 -12.93 -11.33 -13.44
CA ASP A 712 -12.56 -12.16 -12.29
C ASP A 712 -11.05 -12.46 -12.20
N ILE A 713 -10.67 -13.23 -11.19
CA ILE A 713 -9.28 -13.62 -10.94
C ILE A 713 -8.68 -14.52 -12.03
N PHE A 714 -9.50 -15.35 -12.70
CA PHE A 714 -9.04 -16.26 -13.75
C PHE A 714 -8.85 -15.53 -15.07
N CYS A 715 -9.72 -14.58 -15.41
CA CYS A 715 -9.51 -13.65 -16.53
C CYS A 715 -8.15 -12.92 -16.40
N MET A 716 -7.85 -12.39 -15.20
CA MET A 716 -6.54 -11.78 -14.91
C MET A 716 -5.38 -12.78 -15.06
N PHE A 717 -5.50 -14.01 -14.54
CA PHE A 717 -4.45 -15.03 -14.66
C PHE A 717 -4.26 -15.53 -16.10
N GLN A 718 -5.32 -15.57 -16.92
CA GLN A 718 -5.25 -15.90 -18.34
C GLN A 718 -4.33 -14.89 -19.06
N SER A 719 -4.64 -13.59 -18.96
CA SER A 719 -3.84 -12.53 -19.59
C SER A 719 -2.38 -12.45 -19.07
N VAL A 720 -2.12 -12.93 -17.85
CA VAL A 720 -0.74 -13.10 -17.35
C VAL A 720 -0.03 -14.30 -18.01
N LEU A 721 -0.73 -15.41 -18.25
CA LEU A 721 -0.17 -16.59 -18.92
C LEU A 721 0.05 -16.36 -20.42
N ASP A 722 -0.84 -15.63 -21.11
CA ASP A 722 -0.72 -15.30 -22.53
C ASP A 722 0.63 -14.62 -22.86
N VAL A 723 0.98 -13.56 -22.13
CA VAL A 723 2.23 -12.80 -22.33
C VAL A 723 3.47 -13.63 -21.92
N VAL A 724 3.34 -14.52 -20.93
CA VAL A 724 4.43 -15.45 -20.60
C VAL A 724 4.62 -16.46 -21.75
N LEU A 725 3.55 -17.00 -22.31
CA LEU A 725 3.58 -17.95 -23.43
C LEU A 725 4.19 -17.36 -24.70
N GLU A 726 3.91 -16.09 -25.02
CA GLU A 726 4.55 -15.37 -26.13
C GLU A 726 6.09 -15.45 -26.05
N THR A 727 6.65 -15.31 -24.84
CA THR A 727 8.10 -15.39 -24.60
C THR A 727 8.66 -16.79 -24.93
N TYR A 728 7.90 -17.86 -24.71
CA TYR A 728 8.27 -19.23 -25.09
C TYR A 728 8.12 -19.46 -26.61
N ALA A 729 7.09 -18.88 -27.23
CA ALA A 729 6.83 -18.98 -28.67
C ALA A 729 7.93 -18.29 -29.51
N VAL A 730 8.32 -17.06 -29.17
CA VAL A 730 9.36 -16.30 -29.90
C VAL A 730 10.72 -17.01 -29.85
N ALA A 731 11.10 -17.58 -28.70
CA ALA A 731 12.35 -18.31 -28.55
C ALA A 731 12.44 -19.57 -29.44
N LYS A 732 11.30 -20.21 -29.75
CA LYS A 732 11.21 -21.37 -30.65
C LYS A 732 11.52 -21.00 -32.11
N ILE A 733 11.08 -19.81 -32.54
CA ILE A 733 11.39 -19.27 -33.88
C ILE A 733 12.89 -19.01 -33.99
N ASN A 734 13.45 -18.27 -33.04
CA ASN A 734 14.88 -17.92 -33.04
C ASN A 734 15.81 -19.14 -32.96
N SER A 735 15.43 -20.18 -32.20
CA SER A 735 16.21 -21.43 -32.17
C SER A 735 16.20 -22.21 -33.50
N THR A 736 15.19 -21.99 -34.35
CA THR A 736 15.08 -22.66 -35.66
C THR A 736 15.97 -21.97 -36.71
N LEU A 737 16.12 -20.63 -36.62
CA LEU A 737 16.99 -19.87 -37.53
C LEU A 737 18.48 -20.18 -37.30
N GLN A 738 18.90 -20.37 -36.05
CA GLN A 738 20.30 -20.74 -35.73
C GLN A 738 20.72 -22.12 -36.23
N SER A 739 19.78 -23.02 -36.55
CA SER A 739 20.08 -24.34 -37.12
C SER A 739 20.17 -24.37 -38.67
N VAL A 740 20.07 -23.21 -39.34
CA VAL A 740 20.08 -23.11 -40.81
C VAL A 740 21.33 -22.37 -41.34
N SER A 741 22.07 -21.68 -40.48
CA SER A 741 23.25 -20.89 -40.86
C SER A 741 24.55 -21.70 -40.83
N ASP A 742 24.65 -22.72 -41.67
CA ASP A 742 25.90 -23.43 -41.92
C ASP A 742 26.09 -23.72 -43.42
N HIS A 743 27.34 -23.65 -43.89
CA HIS A 743 27.78 -23.92 -45.28
C HIS A 743 27.34 -22.98 -46.43
N SER A 744 27.83 -21.74 -46.43
CA SER A 744 28.45 -21.16 -47.65
C SER A 744 29.35 -19.97 -47.28
N GLY A 745 30.61 -19.97 -47.70
CA GLY A 745 31.54 -18.87 -47.42
C GLY A 745 32.00 -18.14 -48.68
N THR A 746 31.83 -16.82 -48.67
CA THR A 746 32.56 -15.83 -49.49
C THR A 746 32.60 -14.53 -48.69
N GLU A 747 33.69 -13.77 -48.83
CA GLU A 747 33.81 -12.43 -48.28
C GLU A 747 32.99 -11.45 -49.12
N ASP A 748 32.26 -10.53 -48.49
CA ASP A 748 31.89 -9.25 -49.09
C ASP A 748 31.58 -8.22 -48.01
N THR A 749 31.82 -6.93 -48.30
CA THR A 749 31.77 -5.85 -47.31
C THR A 749 30.49 -5.02 -47.39
N ASP A 750 29.61 -5.14 -46.39
CA ASP A 750 28.89 -4.00 -45.81
C ASP A 750 28.20 -4.39 -44.49
N SER A 751 28.34 -3.56 -43.44
CA SER A 751 27.91 -3.90 -42.08
C SER A 751 26.83 -2.93 -41.54
N PRO A 752 25.53 -3.23 -41.74
CA PRO A 752 24.47 -2.53 -41.02
C PRO A 752 24.51 -2.92 -39.53
N SER A 753 24.66 -1.94 -38.65
CA SER A 753 24.76 -2.14 -37.19
C SER A 753 23.41 -2.51 -36.57
N VAL A 754 23.03 -3.80 -36.65
CA VAL A 754 21.88 -4.33 -35.90
C VAL A 754 22.20 -4.24 -34.40
N GLY A 755 21.55 -3.29 -33.72
CA GLY A 755 21.84 -2.96 -32.34
C GLY A 755 21.62 -4.14 -31.40
N ALA A 756 22.64 -4.45 -30.59
CA ALA A 756 22.53 -5.46 -29.54
C ALA A 756 21.55 -4.98 -28.44
N THR A 757 20.29 -5.37 -28.54
CA THR A 757 19.25 -5.10 -27.53
C THR A 757 19.50 -5.91 -26.26
N SER A 758 20.47 -5.45 -25.47
CA SER A 758 20.76 -5.88 -24.10
C SER A 758 19.63 -5.46 -23.16
N THR A 759 18.44 -6.04 -23.32
CA THR A 759 17.29 -5.81 -22.43
C THR A 759 17.23 -6.90 -21.36
N THR A 760 17.71 -6.59 -20.16
CA THR A 760 17.44 -7.32 -18.91
C THR A 760 15.97 -7.12 -18.48
N SER A 761 15.04 -7.50 -19.36
CA SER A 761 13.61 -7.20 -19.22
C SER A 761 12.96 -7.99 -18.10
N ARG A 762 12.15 -7.30 -17.29
CA ARG A 762 11.40 -7.86 -16.16
C ARG A 762 10.22 -8.66 -16.71
N ARG A 763 10.20 -9.99 -16.51
CA ARG A 763 9.35 -10.90 -17.30
C ARG A 763 7.90 -11.09 -16.85
N CYS A 764 7.49 -10.57 -15.69
CA CYS A 764 6.10 -10.68 -15.27
C CYS A 764 5.27 -9.54 -15.91
N PRO A 765 4.12 -9.82 -16.56
CA PRO A 765 3.33 -8.82 -17.30
C PRO A 765 2.78 -7.67 -16.44
N MET A 766 2.62 -7.91 -15.14
CA MET A 766 2.23 -6.92 -14.14
C MET A 766 3.37 -5.93 -13.79
N MET A 767 4.61 -6.25 -14.19
CA MET A 767 5.84 -5.54 -13.78
C MET A 767 6.40 -4.60 -14.84
N ASN A 768 6.37 -5.05 -16.09
CA ASN A 768 6.80 -4.30 -17.27
C ASN A 768 5.67 -3.44 -17.87
N GLY A 769 4.44 -3.59 -17.35
CA GLY A 769 3.26 -2.84 -17.78
C GLY A 769 2.51 -3.43 -18.96
N THR A 770 2.97 -4.53 -19.57
CA THR A 770 2.30 -5.10 -20.76
C THR A 770 0.91 -5.64 -20.47
N ILE A 771 0.58 -5.92 -19.20
CA ILE A 771 -0.81 -6.21 -18.79
C ILE A 771 -1.81 -5.10 -19.21
N LYS A 772 -1.37 -3.84 -19.36
CA LYS A 772 -2.21 -2.74 -19.88
C LYS A 772 -2.73 -2.98 -21.32
N GLN A 773 -2.08 -3.87 -22.08
CA GLN A 773 -2.36 -4.18 -23.49
C GLN A 773 -3.21 -5.45 -23.64
N THR A 774 -3.86 -5.92 -22.57
CA THR A 774 -4.63 -7.18 -22.54
C THR A 774 -6.12 -6.93 -22.33
N GLU A 775 -6.97 -7.84 -22.84
CA GLU A 775 -8.44 -7.77 -22.70
C GLU A 775 -8.89 -7.61 -21.23
N PHE A 776 -8.16 -8.20 -20.29
CA PHE A 776 -8.38 -8.01 -18.85
C PHE A 776 -8.33 -6.52 -18.45
N TRP A 777 -7.39 -5.75 -18.96
CA TRP A 777 -7.26 -4.33 -18.61
C TRP A 777 -8.40 -3.49 -19.19
N GLU A 778 -8.81 -3.76 -20.43
CA GLU A 778 -9.98 -3.14 -21.05
C GLU A 778 -11.25 -3.45 -20.26
N ALA A 779 -11.43 -4.71 -19.83
CA ALA A 779 -12.55 -5.14 -18.98
C ALA A 779 -12.53 -4.45 -17.60
N VAL A 780 -11.36 -4.26 -16.98
CA VAL A 780 -11.22 -3.46 -15.75
C VAL A 780 -11.72 -2.02 -16.00
N GLN A 781 -11.30 -1.37 -17.09
CA GLN A 781 -11.72 -0.01 -17.43
C GLN A 781 -13.22 0.08 -17.71
N GLN A 782 -13.78 -0.80 -18.53
CA GLN A 782 -15.22 -0.84 -18.84
C GLN A 782 -16.09 -1.13 -17.60
N SER A 783 -15.62 -1.99 -16.69
CA SER A 783 -16.31 -2.25 -15.41
C SER A 783 -16.30 -1.05 -14.43
N ASN A 784 -15.41 -0.07 -14.62
CA ASN A 784 -15.41 1.15 -13.82
C ASN A 784 -16.58 2.06 -14.21
N THR A 785 -16.83 2.27 -15.50
CA THR A 785 -17.90 3.15 -15.98
C THR A 785 -19.30 2.58 -15.71
N LEU A 786 -19.48 1.26 -15.83
CA LEU A 786 -20.71 0.55 -15.43
C LEU A 786 -21.04 0.69 -13.92
N CYS A 787 -20.05 0.95 -13.08
CA CYS A 787 -20.25 1.24 -11.65
C CYS A 787 -20.60 2.71 -11.36
N VAL A 788 -20.55 3.60 -12.36
CA VAL A 788 -20.70 5.07 -12.22
C VAL A 788 -21.93 5.61 -12.99
N GLY A 789 -22.25 5.07 -14.16
CA GLY A 789 -23.26 5.59 -15.07
C GLY A 789 -24.71 5.15 -14.76
N GLY A 790 -25.43 5.93 -13.95
CA GLY A 790 -26.83 5.68 -13.57
C GLY A 790 -27.92 6.46 -14.33
N THR A 791 -27.56 7.28 -15.34
CA THR A 791 -28.51 8.02 -16.22
C THR A 791 -27.87 8.32 -17.57
N GLY A 792 -28.68 8.36 -18.63
CA GLY A 792 -28.23 8.72 -19.98
C GLY A 792 -29.31 9.42 -20.80
N ALA A 793 -28.87 10.14 -21.84
CA ALA A 793 -29.63 10.87 -22.86
C ALA A 793 -30.33 12.21 -22.49
N GLN A 794 -29.68 13.30 -22.94
CA GLN A 794 -30.27 14.51 -23.55
C GLN A 794 -31.38 15.29 -22.81
N SER A 795 -31.00 16.41 -22.18
CA SER A 795 -31.37 17.76 -22.68
C SER A 795 -30.77 18.91 -21.86
N SER A 796 -30.90 20.13 -22.39
CA SER A 796 -30.30 21.41 -22.03
C SER A 796 -30.32 21.88 -20.55
N SER A 797 -29.25 22.63 -20.20
CA SER A 797 -29.24 23.77 -19.26
C SER A 797 -29.25 23.55 -17.74
N ARG A 798 -28.05 23.74 -17.16
CA ARG A 798 -27.72 24.10 -15.75
C ARG A 798 -27.84 22.98 -14.70
N TYR A 799 -26.95 23.05 -13.71
CA TYR A 799 -26.77 22.11 -12.59
C TYR A 799 -26.36 20.67 -12.95
N SER A 800 -25.10 20.50 -13.36
CA SER A 800 -24.35 19.24 -13.21
C SER A 800 -23.16 19.49 -12.28
N GLY A 801 -23.23 19.05 -11.02
CA GLY A 801 -22.23 19.35 -10.00
C GLY A 801 -21.78 18.14 -9.19
N ALA A 802 -20.45 17.99 -9.08
CA ALA A 802 -19.69 17.11 -8.19
C ALA A 802 -19.83 15.58 -8.37
N PHE A 803 -18.67 14.93 -8.56
CA PHE A 803 -18.43 13.47 -8.60
C PHE A 803 -19.18 12.67 -9.68
N GLY A 804 -18.48 12.33 -10.78
CA GLY A 804 -19.02 11.43 -11.81
C GLY A 804 -18.28 11.40 -13.15
N ALA A 805 -17.37 12.33 -13.41
CA ALA A 805 -16.52 12.35 -14.60
C ALA A 805 -15.16 12.98 -14.27
N GLY A 806 -14.07 12.44 -14.83
CA GLY A 806 -12.71 12.99 -14.65
C GLY A 806 -11.65 12.06 -14.04
N MET A 807 -11.88 10.74 -13.97
CA MET A 807 -10.81 9.78 -13.67
C MET A 807 -10.26 9.06 -14.91
N ASP A 808 -11.02 9.01 -16.02
CA ASP A 808 -10.67 8.19 -17.18
C ASP A 808 -9.58 8.84 -18.05
N GLY A 809 -9.51 10.18 -18.10
CA GLY A 809 -8.47 10.95 -18.80
C GLY A 809 -7.20 11.22 -17.99
N LEU A 810 -6.86 10.36 -17.03
CA LEU A 810 -5.75 10.57 -16.08
C LEU A 810 -4.82 9.34 -15.95
N PHE A 811 -4.86 8.41 -16.93
CA PHE A 811 -4.11 7.15 -16.90
C PHE A 811 -3.37 6.78 -18.20
N ASP A 812 -3.46 7.61 -19.24
CA ASP A 812 -2.75 7.42 -20.52
C ASP A 812 -1.26 7.81 -20.45
N ASP A 813 -0.86 8.69 -19.52
CA ASP A 813 0.55 9.03 -19.25
C ASP A 813 1.28 7.83 -18.63
N ALA A 814 1.83 6.98 -19.50
CA ALA A 814 2.55 5.76 -19.15
C ALA A 814 4.05 5.99 -18.91
N GLN A 815 4.41 6.88 -17.97
CA GLN A 815 5.79 7.04 -17.48
C GLN A 815 5.88 7.02 -15.94
N ASP A 816 6.82 6.20 -15.45
CA ASP A 816 7.46 6.21 -14.14
C ASP A 816 6.60 6.48 -12.88
N TRP A 817 5.64 5.59 -12.64
CA TRP A 817 5.36 5.16 -11.27
C TRP A 817 6.17 3.89 -10.94
N PRO A 818 7.00 3.87 -9.88
CA PRO A 818 7.56 2.62 -9.38
C PRO A 818 6.42 1.78 -8.84
N SER A 819 5.97 0.81 -9.64
CA SER A 819 4.79 0.01 -9.31
C SER A 819 5.00 -0.72 -7.98
N LEU A 820 3.94 -0.88 -7.18
CA LEU A 820 3.96 -1.63 -5.91
C LEU A 820 4.29 -3.13 -6.09
N PHE A 821 4.35 -3.60 -7.34
CA PHE A 821 4.84 -4.92 -7.71
C PHE A 821 6.33 -4.89 -8.09
N SER A 822 6.89 -3.73 -8.49
CA SER A 822 8.33 -3.34 -8.65
C SER A 822 9.38 -4.35 -8.13
N GLU A 823 9.17 -4.68 -6.86
CA GLU A 823 10.01 -5.42 -5.94
C GLU A 823 9.72 -6.96 -5.96
N TRP A 824 9.15 -7.52 -7.04
CA TRP A 824 8.91 -8.97 -7.19
C TRP A 824 10.09 -9.75 -7.82
N VAL A 825 11.03 -9.08 -8.48
CA VAL A 825 12.03 -9.75 -9.36
C VAL A 825 13.44 -9.14 -9.29
N SER A 826 13.90 -8.72 -8.11
CA SER A 826 15.35 -8.52 -7.88
C SER A 826 16.07 -9.78 -7.35
N PHE A 827 15.30 -10.75 -6.86
CA PHE A 827 15.73 -12.07 -6.40
C PHE A 827 14.88 -13.15 -7.06
N THR A 828 15.37 -13.63 -8.20
CA THR A 828 15.49 -15.05 -8.61
C THR A 828 16.25 -15.09 -9.94
#